data_AF-A0AAN9R4K2-F1
#
_entry.id   AF-A0AAN9R4K2-F1
#
_cell.length_a   1.000
_cell.length_b   1.000
_cell.length_c   1.000
_cell.angle_alpha   90.00
_cell.angle_beta   90.00
_cell.angle_gamma   90.00
#
_symmetry.space_group_name_H-M   'P 1'
#
loop_
_entity.id
_entity.type
_entity.pdbx_description
1 polymer ?
#
loop_
_entity_poly.entity_id
_entity_poly.type
_entity_poly.pdbx_seq_one_letter_code
_entity_poly.pdbx_strand_id
1 'polypeptide(L)'
;MAIVPRKIQSKAIHHIFSASDDTTMTKHILATHAPVSGHINVTPLLNLVEDIFHRAASLIPSIVQEKQAQFGAMKDSTHLSDLADMLDISYHTINKISCEICCKCLGGGDAHSTTMGILGMLSSYSWDAKVVIALAAFATNFGEFWLLAQLYATNRLAKSVAMLKHMNETLEHVDDLGPKFETVSNLLKAMLDVTNCIVQFHDLDTPQMLTATTLIPGAAYWTIRSVVSCASHILGITSLGQGYMTLTIESWELSSLAYKLVNINSHLRKQLALCHQHLDDNKQREAFETLRLLFKTSHQDNLKVLRALFCTKDDPLPLFNGSTKQRVSIEVLRGKIVLLYISDLHHVSDEELEIFEQMYLESRQDPAMLESQYELVWIPVTDKGIPWLEVKPKFEKLQSMMSWYSLYDPSLLEPATIRYIKEVWLFKTKPILVVLDPQGKVVNLNAIHMMWIWGSLAYPFSTSREEALWNEETWGIGLLADTVHLSLLDWVSKGKYICLYGGDNMDWIRKFTRTAHSVCRALQLPLEIIYVGKSNPGEKIREINNAIDEEKLSNVLPDLTIIWFFWVRLESMWHSKLQQHKTVENDKIMHEVMRILSYDSSDQGWALISKGMDMAQGKGDMFLRCLREYDQWKEPAKEKGLLPAMNEYIQGLQTPHHCNRLILPGIDSNMPEKVVCAECGRPMEKFYMYRCCNNSATYFMGNLRKLIINIKMETKVLFSLKKF
;
A
#
# COMPACT_ATOMS: atom_id res chain seq x y z
N MET A 1 -4.83 -27.83 -47.32
CA MET A 1 -3.56 -28.04 -46.56
C MET A 1 -3.36 -26.84 -45.65
N ALA A 2 -3.85 -26.93 -44.42
CA ALA A 2 -3.70 -25.90 -43.39
C ALA A 2 -2.85 -26.51 -42.27
N ILE A 3 -1.66 -25.96 -42.04
CA ILE A 3 -0.73 -26.40 -41.01
C ILE A 3 -0.89 -25.46 -39.82
N VAL A 4 -1.51 -25.99 -38.76
CA VAL A 4 -1.67 -25.35 -37.45
C VAL A 4 -0.36 -25.49 -36.66
N PRO A 5 0.21 -24.42 -36.05
CA PRO A 5 1.41 -24.54 -35.24
C PRO A 5 1.08 -25.16 -33.87
N ARG A 6 1.89 -26.16 -33.49
CA ARG A 6 1.84 -26.91 -32.23
C ARG A 6 1.98 -25.98 -31.01
N LYS A 7 0.98 -26.02 -30.11
CA LYS A 7 1.14 -25.65 -28.70
C LYS A 7 2.16 -26.59 -28.05
N ILE A 8 3.25 -26.02 -27.54
CA ILE A 8 4.19 -26.70 -26.63
C ILE A 8 3.45 -26.84 -25.28
N GLN A 9 2.92 -28.03 -25.02
CA GLN A 9 2.55 -28.47 -23.69
C GLN A 9 3.83 -28.59 -22.86
N SER A 10 4.00 -27.75 -21.86
CA SER A 10 4.91 -28.06 -20.75
C SER A 10 4.36 -29.30 -20.06
N LYS A 11 5.04 -30.42 -20.25
CA LYS A 11 4.83 -31.66 -19.50
C LYS A 11 5.01 -31.34 -18.01
N ALA A 12 3.91 -31.08 -17.32
CA ALA A 12 3.85 -31.25 -15.88
C ALA A 12 4.24 -32.70 -15.59
N ILE A 13 5.28 -32.87 -14.77
CA ILE A 13 5.73 -34.15 -14.27
C ILE A 13 4.65 -34.64 -13.30
N HIS A 14 3.59 -35.24 -13.86
CA HIS A 14 2.67 -36.12 -13.16
C HIS A 14 3.40 -37.45 -12.96
N HIS A 15 4.16 -37.57 -11.86
CA HIS A 15 4.52 -38.88 -11.34
C HIS A 15 3.60 -39.22 -10.15
N ILE A 16 2.55 -39.96 -10.49
CA ILE A 16 2.00 -41.11 -9.77
C ILE A 16 1.59 -40.86 -8.31
N PHE A 17 0.36 -40.37 -8.13
CA PHE A 17 -0.55 -40.98 -7.16
C PHE A 17 -1.27 -42.10 -7.90
N SER A 18 -1.20 -43.34 -7.40
CA SER A 18 -2.05 -44.43 -7.86
C SER A 18 -3.48 -44.15 -7.38
N ALA A 19 -4.27 -43.45 -8.20
CA ALA A 19 -5.58 -42.92 -7.83
C ALA A 19 -6.72 -43.98 -7.75
N SER A 20 -6.41 -45.28 -7.79
CA SER A 20 -7.44 -46.34 -7.76
C SER A 20 -7.74 -46.83 -6.34
N ASP A 21 -6.73 -47.00 -5.48
CA ASP A 21 -6.90 -47.61 -4.15
C ASP A 21 -7.05 -46.60 -2.99
N ASP A 22 -6.68 -45.33 -3.20
CA ASP A 22 -6.75 -44.31 -2.15
C ASP A 22 -8.19 -43.85 -1.84
N THR A 23 -9.12 -43.92 -2.79
CA THR A 23 -10.51 -43.45 -2.55
C THR A 23 -11.35 -44.38 -1.66
N THR A 24 -11.07 -45.68 -1.67
CA THR A 24 -11.70 -46.65 -0.76
C THR A 24 -11.13 -46.53 0.64
N MET A 25 -9.80 -46.40 0.76
CA MET A 25 -9.10 -46.16 2.03
C MET A 25 -9.59 -44.88 2.72
N THR A 26 -9.69 -43.75 2.00
CA THR A 26 -10.21 -42.50 2.55
C THR A 26 -11.66 -42.63 3.02
N LYS A 27 -12.51 -43.38 2.29
CA LYS A 27 -13.90 -43.66 2.71
C LYS A 27 -13.95 -44.50 4.00
N HIS A 28 -13.07 -45.51 4.13
CA HIS A 28 -12.97 -46.31 5.35
C HIS A 28 -12.51 -45.46 6.55
N ILE A 29 -11.53 -44.59 6.35
CA ILE A 29 -11.07 -43.66 7.40
C ILE A 29 -12.22 -42.71 7.80
N LEU A 30 -12.92 -42.12 6.83
CA LEU A 30 -14.06 -41.24 7.08
C LEU A 30 -15.21 -41.93 7.82
N ALA A 31 -15.47 -43.20 7.53
CA ALA A 31 -16.50 -43.98 8.21
C ALA A 31 -16.26 -44.14 9.72
N THR A 32 -15.02 -43.97 10.19
CA THR A 32 -14.69 -43.98 11.63
C THR A 32 -14.98 -42.65 12.34
N HIS A 33 -15.41 -41.61 11.62
CA HIS A 33 -15.56 -40.27 12.18
C HIS A 33 -17.04 -39.91 12.41
N ALA A 34 -17.41 -39.80 13.68
CA ALA A 34 -18.74 -39.42 14.13
C ALA A 34 -18.60 -38.44 15.33
N PRO A 35 -18.09 -37.22 15.09
CA PRO A 35 -17.76 -36.29 16.16
C PRO A 35 -19.03 -35.85 16.91
N VAL A 36 -18.96 -35.83 18.24
CA VAL A 36 -20.02 -35.25 19.07
C VAL A 36 -19.76 -33.75 19.18
N SER A 37 -20.81 -32.93 19.12
CA SER A 37 -20.69 -31.46 19.17
C SER A 37 -20.07 -31.00 20.49
N GLY A 38 -18.77 -30.68 20.47
CA GLY A 38 -18.02 -30.14 21.59
C GLY A 38 -16.58 -29.86 21.15
N HIS A 39 -16.17 -28.60 21.23
CA HIS A 39 -14.80 -28.20 20.93
C HIS A 39 -13.90 -28.55 22.13
N ILE A 40 -12.88 -29.37 21.93
CA ILE A 40 -11.86 -29.67 22.95
C ILE A 40 -10.60 -28.90 22.58
N ASN A 41 -10.11 -28.03 23.46
CA ASN A 41 -8.85 -27.32 23.24
C ASN A 41 -7.67 -28.30 23.42
N VAL A 42 -7.05 -28.71 22.31
CA VAL A 42 -5.99 -29.75 22.30
C VAL A 42 -4.57 -29.20 22.52
N THR A 43 -4.40 -27.89 22.42
CA THR A 43 -3.08 -27.21 22.47
C THR A 43 -2.29 -27.49 23.75
N PRO A 44 -2.89 -27.47 24.97
CA PRO A 44 -2.15 -27.78 26.19
C PRO A 44 -1.56 -29.20 26.21
N LEU A 45 -2.32 -30.19 25.72
CA LEU A 45 -1.87 -31.58 25.66
C LEU A 45 -0.79 -31.78 24.58
N LEU A 46 -0.91 -31.11 23.43
CA LEU A 46 0.11 -31.14 22.39
C LEU A 46 1.45 -30.57 22.90
N ASN A 47 1.42 -29.46 23.64
CA ASN A 47 2.64 -28.88 24.24
C ASN A 47 3.32 -29.86 25.21
N LEU A 48 2.55 -30.62 26.00
CA LEU A 48 3.10 -31.65 26.89
C LEU A 48 3.76 -32.79 26.11
N VAL A 49 3.14 -33.24 25.02
CA VAL A 49 3.70 -34.25 24.11
C VAL A 49 5.01 -33.77 23.49
N GLU A 50 5.05 -32.52 23.04
CA GLU A 50 6.26 -31.91 22.48
C GLU A 50 7.41 -31.85 23.49
N ASP A 51 7.13 -31.51 24.76
CA ASP A 51 8.11 -31.50 25.84
C ASP A 51 8.69 -32.90 26.09
N ILE A 52 7.83 -33.94 26.15
CA ILE A 52 8.28 -35.33 26.32
C ILE A 52 9.19 -35.75 25.16
N PHE A 53 8.79 -35.50 23.91
CA PHE A 53 9.60 -35.86 22.74
C PHE A 53 10.92 -35.10 22.67
N HIS A 54 10.94 -33.79 22.99
CA HIS A 54 12.17 -32.99 23.01
C HIS A 54 13.15 -33.48 24.08
N ARG A 55 12.66 -33.73 25.31
CA ARG A 55 13.50 -34.23 26.40
C ARG A 55 14.07 -35.60 26.09
N ALA A 56 13.26 -36.49 25.50
CA ALA A 56 13.71 -37.81 25.06
C ALA A 56 14.75 -37.74 23.92
N ALA A 57 14.58 -36.83 22.96
CA ALA A 57 15.51 -36.67 21.83
C ALA A 57 16.86 -36.06 22.24
N SER A 58 16.89 -35.18 23.25
CA SER A 58 18.13 -34.51 23.74
C SER A 58 19.17 -35.44 24.38
N LEU A 59 18.86 -36.74 24.48
CA LEU A 59 19.63 -37.76 25.21
C LEU A 59 20.44 -38.67 24.30
N ILE A 60 20.29 -38.52 22.98
CA ILE A 60 21.07 -39.25 21.99
C ILE A 60 22.42 -38.50 21.84
N PRO A 61 23.57 -39.11 22.17
CA PRO A 61 24.87 -38.44 22.11
C PRO A 61 25.35 -38.34 20.67
N SER A 62 24.74 -37.45 19.90
CA SER A 62 25.20 -36.78 18.67
C SER A 62 24.01 -36.04 18.09
N ILE A 63 24.13 -34.71 17.91
CA ILE A 63 23.16 -33.74 17.33
C ILE A 63 22.62 -32.74 18.37
N VAL A 64 23.43 -31.71 18.64
CA VAL A 64 23.19 -30.28 18.34
C VAL A 64 24.14 -29.46 19.22
N GLN A 65 25.20 -28.98 18.59
CA GLN A 65 25.85 -27.73 18.98
C GLN A 65 25.00 -26.60 18.36
N GLU A 66 24.69 -25.59 19.18
CA GLU A 66 24.08 -24.28 18.90
C GLU A 66 22.62 -24.01 19.34
N LYS A 67 22.54 -22.94 20.15
CA LYS A 67 21.40 -22.23 20.74
C LYS A 67 20.65 -22.93 21.87
N GLN A 68 21.28 -22.87 23.05
CA GLN A 68 20.54 -22.60 24.29
C GLN A 68 19.79 -21.26 24.15
N ALA A 69 18.58 -21.30 23.60
CA ALA A 69 17.56 -20.35 24.00
C ALA A 69 16.99 -20.88 25.32
N GLN A 70 17.18 -20.12 26.40
CA GLN A 70 16.47 -20.34 27.65
C GLN A 70 14.97 -20.40 27.34
N PHE A 71 14.38 -21.60 27.34
CA PHE A 71 12.97 -21.74 27.67
C PHE A 71 12.85 -21.35 29.14
N GLY A 72 12.54 -20.07 29.35
CA GLY A 72 12.31 -19.50 30.66
C GLY A 72 11.23 -20.28 31.39
N ALA A 73 11.35 -20.26 32.72
CA ALA A 73 10.40 -20.81 33.67
C ALA A 73 8.96 -20.72 33.16
N MET A 74 8.28 -21.87 33.16
CA MET A 74 6.86 -22.03 32.92
C MET A 74 6.09 -20.92 33.64
N LYS A 75 5.70 -19.89 32.87
CA LYS A 75 4.67 -18.94 33.27
C LYS A 75 3.34 -19.62 32.96
N ASP A 76 2.38 -19.43 33.85
CA ASP A 76 0.91 -19.48 33.64
C ASP A 76 0.17 -20.54 34.47
N SER A 77 -0.45 -20.05 35.55
CA SER A 77 -1.45 -20.75 36.36
C SER A 77 -2.75 -21.05 35.58
N THR A 78 -2.96 -20.43 34.41
CA THR A 78 -4.10 -20.63 33.51
C THR A 78 -3.98 -21.89 32.65
N HIS A 79 -2.77 -22.24 32.18
CA HIS A 79 -2.56 -23.44 31.34
C HIS A 79 -2.73 -24.76 32.11
N LEU A 80 -2.57 -24.75 33.43
CA LEU A 80 -2.74 -25.94 34.28
C LEU A 80 -4.21 -26.33 34.47
N SER A 81 -5.14 -25.37 34.47
CA SER A 81 -6.58 -25.63 34.61
C SER A 81 -7.16 -26.28 33.35
N ASP A 82 -6.88 -25.69 32.18
CA ASP A 82 -7.34 -26.22 30.88
C ASP A 82 -6.74 -27.60 30.58
N LEU A 83 -5.48 -27.84 30.99
CA LEU A 83 -4.84 -29.14 30.89
C LEU A 83 -5.49 -30.18 31.82
N ALA A 84 -5.85 -29.79 33.05
CA ALA A 84 -6.52 -30.68 34.00
C ALA A 84 -7.90 -31.11 33.49
N ASP A 85 -8.71 -30.18 32.99
CA ASP A 85 -10.02 -30.46 32.41
C ASP A 85 -9.91 -31.37 31.17
N MET A 86 -8.92 -31.13 30.31
CA MET A 86 -8.68 -31.99 29.14
C MET A 86 -8.22 -33.40 29.55
N LEU A 87 -7.31 -33.50 30.53
CA LEU A 87 -6.84 -34.78 31.06
C LEU A 87 -7.99 -35.55 31.72
N ASP A 88 -8.88 -34.91 32.47
CA ASP A 88 -10.05 -35.57 33.06
C ASP A 88 -10.99 -36.16 31.98
N ILE A 89 -11.13 -35.50 30.83
CA ILE A 89 -11.93 -35.97 29.69
C ILE A 89 -11.21 -37.05 28.87
N SER A 90 -9.88 -37.02 28.79
CA SER A 90 -9.11 -37.84 27.84
C SER A 90 -8.24 -38.91 28.49
N TYR A 91 -8.00 -38.89 29.80
CA TYR A 91 -7.09 -39.79 30.53
C TYR A 91 -7.43 -41.26 30.34
N HIS A 92 -8.69 -41.63 30.53
CA HIS A 92 -9.13 -43.02 30.33
C HIS A 92 -8.92 -43.47 28.87
N THR A 93 -9.16 -42.57 27.91
CA THR A 93 -8.96 -42.82 26.48
C THR A 93 -7.48 -42.93 26.12
N ILE A 94 -6.62 -42.05 26.63
CA ILE A 94 -5.16 -42.06 26.47
C ILE A 94 -4.61 -43.39 27.00
N ASN A 95 -4.98 -43.79 28.22
CA ASN A 95 -4.54 -45.05 28.81
C ASN A 95 -5.01 -46.26 28.02
N LYS A 96 -6.28 -46.28 27.58
CA LYS A 96 -6.82 -47.36 26.77
C LYS A 96 -6.08 -47.52 25.45
N ILE A 97 -5.80 -46.41 24.76
CA ILE A 97 -5.01 -46.42 23.51
C ILE A 97 -3.57 -46.82 23.77
N SER A 98 -2.97 -46.32 24.86
CA SER A 98 -1.62 -46.69 25.27
C SER A 98 -1.49 -48.21 25.50
N CYS A 99 -2.45 -48.81 26.20
CA CYS A 99 -2.54 -50.26 26.38
C CYS A 99 -2.76 -51.00 25.06
N GLU A 100 -3.67 -50.53 24.19
CA GLU A 100 -3.92 -51.15 22.89
C GLU A 100 -2.66 -51.15 22.01
N ILE A 101 -1.94 -50.03 21.97
CA ILE A 101 -0.66 -49.90 21.28
C ILE A 101 0.33 -50.93 21.84
N CYS A 102 0.52 -51.00 23.16
CA CYS A 102 1.44 -51.95 23.78
C CYS A 102 1.06 -53.42 23.50
N CYS A 103 -0.20 -53.80 23.68
CA CYS A 103 -0.66 -55.18 23.55
C CYS A 103 -0.66 -55.69 22.11
N LYS A 104 -1.05 -54.86 21.13
CA LYS A 104 -1.14 -55.28 19.72
C LYS A 104 0.21 -55.28 19.02
N CYS A 105 1.13 -54.40 19.41
CA CYS A 105 2.50 -54.40 18.89
C CYS A 105 3.31 -55.63 19.35
N LEU A 106 3.07 -56.13 20.58
CA LEU A 106 3.71 -57.36 21.09
C LEU A 106 3.21 -58.65 20.40
N GLY A 107 1.98 -58.63 19.84
CA GLY A 107 1.34 -59.80 19.24
C GLY A 107 1.56 -59.96 17.72
N GLY A 108 2.39 -59.12 17.09
CA GLY A 108 2.61 -59.14 15.64
C GLY A 108 1.38 -58.72 14.81
N GLY A 109 0.51 -57.87 15.36
CA GLY A 109 -0.70 -57.41 14.68
C GLY A 109 -0.41 -56.52 13.46
N ASP A 110 -1.30 -56.56 12.46
CA ASP A 110 -1.21 -55.69 11.28
C ASP A 110 -1.37 -54.20 11.67
N ALA A 111 -0.38 -53.37 11.36
CA ALA A 111 -0.35 -51.95 11.71
C ALA A 111 -1.56 -51.17 11.16
N HIS A 112 -2.10 -51.57 10.01
CA HIS A 112 -3.31 -50.95 9.47
C HIS A 112 -4.54 -51.26 10.35
N SER A 113 -4.75 -52.51 10.73
CA SER A 113 -5.86 -52.92 11.62
C SER A 113 -5.83 -52.19 12.98
N THR A 114 -4.65 -52.07 13.61
CA THR A 114 -4.46 -51.34 14.87
C THR A 114 -4.76 -49.85 14.70
N THR A 115 -4.29 -49.24 13.60
CA THR A 115 -4.57 -47.83 13.29
C THR A 115 -6.07 -47.57 13.14
N MET A 116 -6.79 -48.45 12.43
CA MET A 116 -8.24 -48.35 12.27
C MET A 116 -9.00 -48.58 13.58
N GLY A 117 -8.51 -49.48 14.43
CA GLY A 117 -9.03 -49.69 15.79
C GLY A 117 -8.91 -48.43 16.66
N ILE A 118 -7.74 -47.77 16.64
CA ILE A 118 -7.50 -46.50 17.36
C ILE A 118 -8.44 -45.40 16.83
N LEU A 119 -8.58 -45.27 15.51
CA LEU A 119 -9.50 -44.30 14.91
C LEU A 119 -10.96 -44.54 15.32
N GLY A 120 -11.39 -45.81 15.40
CA GLY A 120 -12.72 -46.18 15.89
C GLY A 120 -12.93 -45.86 17.37
N MET A 121 -11.92 -46.09 18.22
CA MET A 121 -11.96 -45.70 19.64
C MET A 121 -12.09 -44.20 19.84
N LEU A 122 -11.54 -43.41 18.92
CA LEU A 122 -11.59 -41.94 18.95
C LEU A 122 -12.70 -41.36 18.05
N SER A 123 -13.69 -42.16 17.65
CA SER A 123 -14.70 -41.77 16.66
C SER A 123 -15.45 -40.47 16.99
N SER A 124 -15.72 -40.23 18.28
CA SER A 124 -16.41 -39.06 18.83
C SER A 124 -15.59 -37.77 18.84
N TYR A 125 -14.28 -37.84 18.60
CA TYR A 125 -13.37 -36.70 18.64
C TYR A 125 -13.17 -36.08 17.25
N SER A 126 -12.83 -34.78 17.23
CA SER A 126 -12.35 -34.06 16.05
C SER A 126 -11.00 -34.61 15.57
N TRP A 127 -10.61 -34.34 14.32
CA TRP A 127 -9.39 -34.93 13.74
C TRP A 127 -8.09 -34.47 14.41
N ASP A 128 -8.02 -33.21 14.82
CA ASP A 128 -6.96 -32.65 15.66
C ASP A 128 -6.87 -33.38 17.01
N ALA A 129 -8.00 -33.53 17.72
CA ALA A 129 -8.05 -34.25 18.99
C ALA A 129 -7.67 -35.73 18.86
N LYS A 130 -8.12 -36.41 17.79
CA LYS A 130 -7.74 -37.80 17.49
C LYS A 130 -6.23 -37.98 17.43
N VAL A 131 -5.56 -37.09 16.69
CA VAL A 131 -4.11 -37.17 16.48
C VAL A 131 -3.36 -36.81 17.76
N VAL A 132 -3.77 -35.74 18.45
CA VAL A 132 -3.13 -35.31 19.70
C VAL A 132 -3.27 -36.38 20.80
N ILE A 133 -4.45 -36.98 20.96
CA ILE A 133 -4.68 -38.05 21.96
C ILE A 133 -3.86 -39.31 21.62
N ALA A 134 -3.78 -39.70 20.34
CA ALA A 134 -2.96 -40.83 19.93
C ALA A 134 -1.46 -40.58 20.16
N LEU A 135 -0.99 -39.36 19.87
CA LEU A 135 0.39 -38.95 20.19
C LEU A 135 0.65 -38.90 21.70
N ALA A 136 -0.31 -38.44 22.50
CA ALA A 136 -0.19 -38.44 23.95
C ALA A 136 -0.07 -39.86 24.53
N ALA A 137 -0.90 -40.79 24.06
CA ALA A 137 -0.83 -42.20 24.46
C ALA A 137 0.54 -42.82 24.12
N PHE A 138 1.08 -42.49 22.94
CA PHE A 138 2.42 -42.91 22.57
C PHE A 138 3.52 -42.21 23.37
N ALA A 139 3.39 -40.92 23.64
CA ALA A 139 4.32 -40.15 24.45
C ALA A 139 4.43 -40.69 25.87
N THR A 140 3.34 -41.20 26.46
CA THR A 140 3.40 -41.91 27.76
C THR A 140 4.32 -43.13 27.68
N ASN A 141 4.11 -44.01 26.68
CA ASN A 141 4.93 -45.21 26.51
C ASN A 141 6.40 -44.89 26.19
N PHE A 142 6.61 -43.92 25.29
CA PHE A 142 7.92 -43.47 24.86
C PHE A 142 8.69 -42.78 25.99
N GLY A 143 8.02 -41.91 26.75
CA GLY A 143 8.56 -41.21 27.91
C GLY A 143 8.94 -42.17 29.03
N GLU A 144 8.09 -43.16 29.34
CA GLU A 144 8.40 -44.21 30.31
C GLU A 144 9.67 -44.99 29.93
N PHE A 145 9.81 -45.36 28.66
CA PHE A 145 10.98 -46.05 28.15
C PHE A 145 12.26 -45.21 28.35
N TRP A 146 12.25 -43.95 27.90
CA TRP A 146 13.43 -43.09 28.01
C TRP A 146 13.75 -42.67 29.45
N LEU A 147 12.75 -42.49 30.31
CA LEU A 147 12.97 -42.23 31.73
C LEU A 147 13.64 -43.42 32.42
N LEU A 148 13.21 -44.65 32.12
CA LEU A 148 13.88 -45.86 32.60
C LEU A 148 15.30 -45.98 32.04
N ALA A 149 15.50 -45.67 30.76
CA ALA A 149 16.80 -45.71 30.11
C ALA A 149 17.80 -44.73 30.75
N GLN A 150 17.39 -43.49 31.01
CA GLN A 150 18.21 -42.47 31.67
C GLN A 150 18.63 -42.87 33.08
N LEU A 151 17.69 -43.41 33.85
CA LEU A 151 17.88 -43.67 35.28
C LEU A 151 18.48 -45.06 35.54
N TYR A 152 18.62 -45.90 34.50
CA TYR A 152 19.08 -47.28 34.62
C TYR A 152 20.45 -47.40 35.34
N ALA A 153 21.40 -46.54 35.00
CA ALA A 153 22.75 -46.56 35.56
C ALA A 153 22.84 -46.00 37.00
N THR A 154 21.92 -45.13 37.40
CA THR A 154 22.03 -44.31 38.61
C THR A 154 20.98 -44.64 39.68
N ASN A 155 19.86 -45.26 39.30
CA ASN A 155 18.72 -45.49 40.17
C ASN A 155 18.40 -46.98 40.31
N ARG A 156 18.48 -47.49 41.54
CA ARG A 156 18.23 -48.90 41.86
C ARG A 156 16.79 -49.36 41.54
N LEU A 157 15.80 -48.48 41.69
CA LEU A 157 14.40 -48.77 41.34
C LEU A 157 14.26 -48.92 39.82
N ALA A 158 14.83 -48.00 39.04
CA ALA A 158 14.81 -48.08 37.58
C ALA A 158 15.48 -49.36 37.08
N LYS A 159 16.61 -49.76 37.70
CA LYS A 159 17.30 -51.02 37.39
C LYS A 159 16.42 -52.26 37.66
N SER A 160 15.73 -52.32 38.80
CA SER A 160 14.82 -53.43 39.11
C SER A 160 13.60 -53.48 38.17
N VAL A 161 13.03 -52.32 37.80
CA VAL A 161 11.92 -52.23 36.85
C VAL A 161 12.36 -52.65 35.44
N ALA A 162 13.55 -52.23 35.01
CA ALA A 162 14.13 -52.62 33.72
C ALA A 162 14.39 -54.13 33.63
N MET A 163 14.84 -54.76 34.73
CA MET A 163 15.00 -56.22 34.81
C MET A 163 13.66 -56.96 34.60
N LEU A 164 12.58 -56.50 35.23
CA LEU A 164 11.24 -57.09 35.07
C LEU A 164 10.65 -56.85 33.67
N LYS A 165 10.96 -55.72 33.04
CA LYS A 165 10.59 -55.42 31.66
C LYS A 165 11.52 -56.10 30.61
N HIS A 166 12.48 -56.92 31.04
CA HIS A 166 13.48 -57.57 30.18
C HIS A 166 14.33 -56.59 29.33
N MET A 167 14.47 -55.34 29.76
CA MET A 167 15.21 -54.27 29.05
C MET A 167 16.70 -54.21 29.42
N ASN A 168 17.19 -55.15 30.23
CA ASN A 168 18.49 -55.06 30.89
C ASN A 168 19.68 -55.13 29.91
N GLU A 169 19.61 -56.01 28.90
CA GLU A 169 20.69 -56.23 27.92
C GLU A 169 20.79 -55.11 26.87
N THR A 170 19.64 -54.51 26.52
CA THR A 170 19.52 -53.41 25.56
C THR A 170 19.91 -52.05 26.15
N LEU A 171 19.71 -51.87 27.46
CA LEU A 171 20.12 -50.66 28.19
C LEU A 171 21.61 -50.63 28.56
N GLU A 172 22.32 -51.74 28.46
CA GLU A 172 23.79 -51.80 28.61
C GLU A 172 24.54 -51.37 27.33
N HIS A 173 23.86 -51.34 26.16
CA HIS A 173 24.41 -51.00 24.85
C HIS A 173 23.75 -49.74 24.22
N VAL A 174 23.28 -48.80 25.04
CA VAL A 174 22.53 -47.60 24.59
C VAL A 174 23.31 -46.75 23.59
N ASP A 175 24.63 -46.70 23.73
CA ASP A 175 25.51 -45.91 22.85
C ASP A 175 25.50 -46.42 21.39
N ASP A 176 25.24 -47.71 21.15
CA ASP A 176 25.17 -48.33 19.81
C ASP A 176 23.79 -48.18 19.12
N LEU A 177 22.79 -47.65 19.83
CA LEU A 177 21.42 -47.46 19.34
C LEU A 177 21.18 -46.10 18.66
N GLY A 178 22.16 -45.18 18.72
CA GLY A 178 22.08 -43.80 18.19
C GLY A 178 21.45 -43.66 16.78
N PRO A 179 21.96 -44.33 15.73
CA PRO A 179 21.43 -44.18 14.36
C PRO A 179 20.02 -44.76 14.18
N LYS A 180 19.60 -45.72 15.01
CA LYS A 180 18.23 -46.29 14.97
C LYS A 180 17.23 -45.33 15.59
N PHE A 181 17.65 -44.61 16.64
CA PHE A 181 16.84 -43.56 17.25
C PHE A 181 16.80 -42.28 16.41
N GLU A 182 17.78 -42.03 15.55
CA GLU A 182 17.75 -40.93 14.59
C GLU A 182 16.55 -41.06 13.63
N THR A 183 16.26 -42.26 13.11
CA THR A 183 15.09 -42.50 12.26
C THR A 183 13.77 -42.27 13.00
N VAL A 184 13.69 -42.70 14.27
CA VAL A 184 12.52 -42.46 15.14
C VAL A 184 12.36 -40.97 15.43
N SER A 185 13.45 -40.26 15.74
CA SER A 185 13.45 -38.82 16.00
C SER A 185 12.96 -38.02 14.77
N ASN A 186 13.44 -38.37 13.58
CA ASN A 186 12.99 -37.75 12.34
C ASN A 186 11.50 -37.98 12.07
N LEU A 187 10.99 -39.19 12.37
CA LEU A 187 9.57 -39.49 12.25
C LEU A 187 8.74 -38.76 13.32
N LEU A 188 9.21 -38.65 14.56
CA LEU A 188 8.58 -37.88 15.63
C LEU A 188 8.41 -36.42 15.24
N LYS A 189 9.46 -35.81 14.70
CA LYS A 189 9.41 -34.44 14.17
C LYS A 189 8.37 -34.31 13.07
N ALA A 190 8.34 -35.23 12.11
CA ALA A 190 7.35 -35.22 11.03
C ALA A 190 5.91 -35.38 11.54
N MET A 191 5.68 -36.22 12.55
CA MET A 191 4.37 -36.39 13.21
C MET A 191 3.93 -35.10 13.93
N LEU A 192 4.82 -34.45 14.67
CA LEU A 192 4.55 -33.18 15.33
C LEU A 192 4.24 -32.06 14.32
N ASP A 193 5.02 -31.97 13.26
CA ASP A 193 4.84 -30.98 12.19
C ASP A 193 3.45 -31.09 11.52
N VAL A 194 3.04 -32.32 11.18
CA VAL A 194 1.70 -32.58 10.62
C VAL A 194 0.61 -32.27 11.64
N THR A 195 0.79 -32.67 12.90
CA THR A 195 -0.20 -32.45 13.96
C THR A 195 -0.43 -30.96 14.23
N ASN A 196 0.65 -30.19 14.36
CA ASN A 196 0.58 -28.73 14.47
C ASN A 196 -0.17 -28.09 13.29
N CYS A 197 0.05 -28.60 12.08
CA CYS A 197 -0.65 -28.10 10.91
C CYS A 197 -2.15 -28.44 10.95
N ILE A 198 -2.53 -29.65 11.41
CA ILE A 198 -3.94 -30.05 11.57
C ILE A 198 -4.65 -29.19 12.64
N VAL A 199 -3.99 -28.91 13.77
CA VAL A 199 -4.54 -28.04 14.84
C VAL A 199 -4.77 -26.62 14.30
N GLN A 200 -3.78 -26.04 13.60
CA GLN A 200 -3.93 -24.72 12.97
C GLN A 200 -5.08 -24.68 11.96
N PHE A 201 -5.36 -25.76 11.25
CA PHE A 201 -6.51 -25.85 10.35
C PHE A 201 -7.85 -25.90 11.09
N HIS A 202 -7.90 -26.57 12.24
CA HIS A 202 -9.11 -26.66 13.04
C HIS A 202 -9.51 -25.29 13.63
N ASP A 203 -8.52 -24.48 14.04
CA ASP A 203 -8.73 -23.14 14.61
C ASP A 203 -9.28 -22.10 13.60
N LEU A 204 -9.25 -22.40 12.29
CA LEU A 204 -9.70 -21.48 11.23
C LEU A 204 -11.23 -21.47 10.99
N ASP A 205 -11.98 -22.35 11.66
CA ASP A 205 -13.45 -22.47 11.76
C ASP A 205 -14.27 -21.72 10.67
N THR A 206 -14.07 -22.08 9.39
CA THR A 206 -14.77 -21.45 8.25
C THR A 206 -15.31 -22.47 7.23
N PRO A 207 -16.59 -22.33 6.80
CA PRO A 207 -17.27 -23.29 5.92
C PRO A 207 -16.80 -23.31 4.45
N GLN A 208 -15.80 -22.52 4.06
CA GLN A 208 -15.26 -22.46 2.69
C GLN A 208 -14.18 -23.52 2.39
N MET A 209 -13.85 -24.40 3.34
CA MET A 209 -12.71 -25.33 3.26
C MET A 209 -13.00 -26.68 2.55
N LEU A 210 -13.66 -26.67 1.38
CA LEU A 210 -14.01 -27.91 0.68
C LEU A 210 -12.78 -28.77 0.28
N THR A 211 -11.60 -28.16 0.11
CA THR A 211 -10.38 -28.85 -0.34
C THR A 211 -9.49 -29.35 0.80
N ALA A 212 -9.47 -28.69 1.97
CA ALA A 212 -8.68 -29.13 3.12
C ALA A 212 -9.33 -30.30 3.87
N THR A 213 -10.67 -30.37 3.83
CA THR A 213 -11.47 -31.43 4.47
C THR A 213 -11.15 -32.83 3.94
N THR A 214 -10.58 -32.96 2.73
CA THR A 214 -10.21 -34.26 2.14
C THR A 214 -8.82 -34.74 2.54
N LEU A 215 -7.90 -33.83 2.91
CA LEU A 215 -6.51 -34.16 3.24
C LEU A 215 -6.32 -34.46 4.73
N ILE A 216 -7.10 -33.80 5.61
CA ILE A 216 -6.99 -33.96 7.08
C ILE A 216 -7.22 -35.41 7.53
N PRO A 217 -8.26 -36.14 7.07
CA PRO A 217 -8.47 -37.53 7.49
C PRO A 217 -7.31 -38.46 7.11
N GLY A 218 -6.75 -38.27 5.91
CA GLY A 218 -5.59 -39.02 5.44
C GLY A 218 -4.34 -38.69 6.27
N ALA A 219 -4.10 -37.41 6.56
CA ALA A 219 -3.00 -36.97 7.40
C ALA A 219 -3.10 -37.56 8.81
N ALA A 220 -4.28 -37.50 9.43
CA ALA A 220 -4.53 -38.10 10.74
C ALA A 220 -4.27 -39.61 10.76
N TYR A 221 -4.74 -40.33 9.73
CA TYR A 221 -4.47 -41.76 9.57
C TYR A 221 -2.96 -42.06 9.50
N TRP A 222 -2.22 -41.36 8.64
CA TRP A 222 -0.78 -41.60 8.49
C TRP A 222 -0.01 -41.24 9.75
N THR A 223 -0.41 -40.19 10.49
CA THR A 223 0.21 -39.84 11.78
C THR A 223 -0.04 -40.93 12.83
N ILE A 224 -1.27 -41.43 12.97
CA ILE A 224 -1.58 -42.51 13.94
C ILE A 224 -0.90 -43.82 13.52
N ARG A 225 -0.81 -44.11 12.22
CA ARG A 225 -0.05 -45.27 11.73
C ARG A 225 1.43 -45.16 12.09
N SER A 226 2.01 -43.98 11.94
CA SER A 226 3.39 -43.71 12.35
C SER A 226 3.58 -43.87 13.86
N VAL A 227 2.59 -43.50 14.68
CA VAL A 227 2.58 -43.80 16.12
C VAL A 227 2.66 -45.31 16.39
N VAL A 228 1.82 -46.11 15.72
CA VAL A 228 1.80 -47.57 15.89
C VAL A 228 3.13 -48.19 15.43
N SER A 229 3.69 -47.73 14.31
CA SER A 229 4.99 -48.19 13.80
C SER A 229 6.13 -47.81 14.75
N CYS A 230 6.19 -46.57 15.26
CA CYS A 230 7.19 -46.18 16.26
C CYS A 230 7.10 -47.03 17.52
N ALA A 231 5.90 -47.29 18.03
CA ALA A 231 5.70 -48.11 19.21
C ALA A 231 6.15 -49.56 18.99
N SER A 232 5.81 -50.15 17.84
CA SER A 232 6.26 -51.50 17.45
C SER A 232 7.78 -51.60 17.43
N HIS A 233 8.44 -50.58 16.89
CA HIS A 233 9.89 -50.50 16.84
C HIS A 233 10.56 -50.40 18.21
N ILE A 234 10.05 -49.52 19.08
CA ILE A 234 10.59 -49.38 20.44
C ILE A 234 10.39 -50.66 21.23
N LEU A 235 9.22 -51.29 21.10
CA LEU A 235 8.94 -52.58 21.73
C LEU A 235 9.85 -53.69 21.19
N GLY A 236 10.07 -53.75 19.88
CA GLY A 236 10.99 -54.69 19.23
C GLY A 236 12.44 -54.55 19.71
N ILE A 237 12.90 -53.30 19.94
CA ILE A 237 14.20 -53.03 20.57
C ILE A 237 14.24 -53.57 22.00
N THR A 238 13.13 -53.56 22.73
CA THR A 238 13.08 -53.97 24.15
C THR A 238 12.86 -55.46 24.37
N SER A 239 12.23 -56.18 23.44
CA SER A 239 11.79 -57.56 23.64
C SER A 239 12.72 -58.64 23.07
N LEU A 240 13.72 -58.29 22.26
CA LEU A 240 14.54 -59.29 21.57
C LEU A 240 16.04 -58.94 21.59
N GLY A 241 16.78 -59.50 22.57
CA GLY A 241 18.24 -59.40 22.67
C GLY A 241 19.04 -60.12 21.57
N GLN A 242 18.41 -60.82 20.61
CA GLN A 242 19.11 -61.56 19.55
C GLN A 242 18.34 -61.56 18.22
N GLY A 243 18.82 -60.79 17.25
CA GLY A 243 18.27 -60.78 15.88
C GLY A 243 18.76 -59.61 15.01
N TYR A 244 20.05 -59.56 14.67
CA TYR A 244 20.67 -58.46 13.91
C TYR A 244 20.14 -58.27 12.46
N MET A 245 19.30 -59.18 11.93
CA MET A 245 18.82 -59.16 10.53
C MET A 245 17.38 -58.64 10.33
N THR A 246 16.57 -58.46 11.38
CA THR A 246 15.16 -58.00 11.28
C THR A 246 15.04 -56.46 11.28
N LEU A 247 16.08 -55.77 11.75
CA LEU A 247 16.07 -54.33 12.06
C LEU A 247 16.26 -53.40 10.83
N THR A 248 16.77 -53.91 9.71
CA THR A 248 17.04 -53.10 8.50
C THR A 248 15.79 -52.86 7.66
N ILE A 249 14.86 -53.82 7.61
CA ILE A 249 13.56 -53.70 6.91
C ILE A 249 12.66 -52.73 7.68
N GLU A 250 12.62 -52.89 9.00
CA GLU A 250 11.93 -52.02 9.95
C GLU A 250 12.40 -50.55 9.82
N SER A 251 13.71 -50.28 9.77
CA SER A 251 14.24 -48.89 9.65
C SER A 251 13.85 -48.18 8.33
N TRP A 252 13.72 -48.92 7.23
CA TRP A 252 13.25 -48.38 5.95
C TRP A 252 11.78 -47.98 5.99
N GLU A 253 10.93 -48.72 6.70
CA GLU A 253 9.51 -48.40 6.87
C GLU A 253 9.29 -47.09 7.63
N LEU A 254 10.04 -46.85 8.72
CA LEU A 254 9.99 -45.57 9.45
C LEU A 254 10.47 -44.40 8.58
N SER A 255 11.52 -44.61 7.79
CA SER A 255 12.04 -43.59 6.88
C SER A 255 11.04 -43.25 5.77
N SER A 256 10.36 -44.28 5.23
CA SER A 256 9.29 -44.13 4.24
C SER A 256 8.07 -43.39 4.81
N LEU A 257 7.67 -43.71 6.03
CA LEU A 257 6.61 -43.00 6.75
C LEU A 257 6.99 -41.55 7.04
N ALA A 258 8.24 -41.29 7.43
CA ALA A 258 8.73 -39.94 7.69
C ALA A 258 8.69 -39.10 6.40
N TYR A 259 9.18 -39.65 5.29
CA TYR A 259 9.08 -39.01 3.98
C TYR A 259 7.62 -38.74 3.57
N LYS A 260 6.72 -39.70 3.82
CA LYS A 260 5.30 -39.56 3.54
C LYS A 260 4.64 -38.43 4.35
N LEU A 261 4.90 -38.35 5.65
CA LEU A 261 4.40 -37.29 6.51
C LEU A 261 4.97 -35.92 6.14
N VAL A 262 6.26 -35.83 5.80
CA VAL A 262 6.88 -34.59 5.30
C VAL A 262 6.19 -34.11 4.02
N ASN A 263 5.91 -35.01 3.09
CA ASN A 263 5.16 -34.68 1.88
C ASN A 263 3.74 -34.20 2.19
N ILE A 264 3.01 -34.90 3.07
CA ILE A 264 1.68 -34.49 3.51
C ILE A 264 1.72 -33.09 4.15
N ASN A 265 2.66 -32.85 5.07
CA ASN A 265 2.87 -31.55 5.72
C ASN A 265 3.14 -30.44 4.71
N SER A 266 3.98 -30.70 3.69
CA SER A 266 4.25 -29.72 2.63
C SER A 266 2.98 -29.31 1.87
N HIS A 267 2.09 -30.27 1.59
CA HIS A 267 0.81 -29.98 0.93
C HIS A 267 -0.16 -29.24 1.87
N LEU A 268 -0.27 -29.68 3.12
CA LEU A 268 -1.09 -29.05 4.14
C LEU A 268 -0.67 -27.59 4.38
N ARG A 269 0.63 -27.32 4.56
CA ARG A 269 1.15 -25.95 4.74
C ARG A 269 0.87 -25.04 3.54
N LYS A 270 0.97 -25.57 2.30
CA LYS A 270 0.59 -24.82 1.10
C LYS A 270 -0.90 -24.48 1.09
N GLN A 271 -1.76 -25.42 1.46
CA GLN A 271 -3.20 -25.17 1.55
C GLN A 271 -3.54 -24.18 2.67
N LEU A 272 -2.83 -24.25 3.81
CA LEU A 272 -3.02 -23.34 4.94
C LEU A 272 -2.69 -21.90 4.54
N ALA A 273 -1.56 -21.71 3.84
CA ALA A 273 -1.17 -20.42 3.30
C ALA A 273 -2.22 -19.85 2.33
N LEU A 274 -2.78 -20.68 1.45
CA LEU A 274 -3.87 -20.27 0.55
C LEU A 274 -5.15 -19.91 1.31
N CYS A 275 -5.49 -20.65 2.38
CA CYS A 275 -6.66 -20.35 3.20
C CYS A 275 -6.50 -18.99 3.91
N HIS A 276 -5.36 -18.74 4.55
CA HIS A 276 -5.06 -17.43 5.15
C HIS A 276 -5.14 -16.31 4.11
N GLN A 277 -4.57 -16.51 2.92
CA GLN A 277 -4.66 -15.53 1.83
C GLN A 277 -6.12 -15.25 1.43
N HIS A 278 -6.95 -16.29 1.30
CA HIS A 278 -8.37 -16.11 0.97
C HIS A 278 -9.16 -15.41 2.07
N LEU A 279 -8.88 -15.70 3.34
CA LEU A 279 -9.50 -15.03 4.48
C LEU A 279 -9.12 -13.55 4.53
N ASP A 280 -7.84 -13.25 4.33
CA ASP A 280 -7.35 -11.87 4.25
C ASP A 280 -8.01 -11.14 3.06
N ASP A 281 -8.05 -11.75 1.87
CA ASP A 281 -8.69 -11.18 0.68
C ASP A 281 -10.19 -10.91 0.90
N ASN A 282 -10.91 -11.83 1.57
CA ASN A 282 -12.31 -11.65 1.91
C ASN A 282 -12.50 -10.51 2.92
N LYS A 283 -11.68 -10.45 3.98
CA LYS A 283 -11.70 -9.35 4.96
C LYS A 283 -11.43 -8.00 4.30
N GLN A 284 -10.45 -7.93 3.39
CA GLN A 284 -10.16 -6.71 2.63
C GLN A 284 -11.33 -6.33 1.70
N ARG A 285 -12.02 -7.31 1.10
CA ARG A 285 -13.22 -7.06 0.27
C ARG A 285 -14.37 -6.52 1.10
N GLU A 286 -14.63 -7.09 2.27
CA GLU A 286 -15.67 -6.62 3.19
C GLU A 286 -15.39 -5.22 3.71
N ALA A 287 -14.14 -4.93 4.10
CA ALA A 287 -13.72 -3.58 4.50
C ALA A 287 -13.92 -2.56 3.36
N PHE A 288 -13.56 -2.93 2.12
CA PHE A 288 -13.75 -2.07 0.95
C PHE A 288 -15.23 -1.79 0.66
N GLU A 289 -16.11 -2.79 0.70
CA GLU A 289 -17.56 -2.58 0.52
C GLU A 289 -18.18 -1.81 1.68
N THR A 290 -17.68 -2.00 2.91
CA THR A 290 -18.07 -1.20 4.07
C THR A 290 -17.75 0.27 3.87
N LEU A 291 -16.54 0.61 3.39
CA LEU A 291 -16.18 2.00 3.04
C LEU A 291 -17.13 2.56 1.98
N ARG A 292 -17.42 1.80 0.91
CA ARG A 292 -18.38 2.24 -0.13
C ARG A 292 -19.76 2.52 0.42
N LEU A 293 -20.25 1.71 1.35
CA LEU A 293 -21.55 1.94 1.98
C LEU A 293 -21.51 3.18 2.87
N LEU A 294 -20.49 3.30 3.72
CA LEU A 294 -20.35 4.42 4.66
C LEU A 294 -20.33 5.77 3.95
N PHE A 295 -19.60 5.91 2.84
CA PHE A 295 -19.55 7.17 2.09
C PHE A 295 -20.81 7.48 1.27
N LYS A 296 -21.69 6.49 1.05
CA LYS A 296 -23.00 6.70 0.40
C LYS A 296 -24.09 7.12 1.37
N THR A 297 -23.97 6.74 2.64
CA THR A 297 -24.96 7.03 3.68
C THR A 297 -24.62 8.32 4.43
N SER A 298 -25.63 9.12 4.75
CA SER A 298 -25.46 10.25 5.67
C SER A 298 -25.40 9.79 7.12
N HIS A 299 -24.52 10.39 7.91
CA HIS A 299 -24.34 10.09 9.33
C HIS A 299 -24.69 11.29 10.21
N GLN A 300 -24.80 11.07 11.52
CA GLN A 300 -24.98 12.16 12.49
C GLN A 300 -23.76 13.09 12.53
N ASP A 301 -22.57 12.51 12.45
CA ASP A 301 -21.29 13.20 12.31
C ASP A 301 -20.35 12.40 11.41
N ASN A 302 -19.25 13.03 11.02
CA ASN A 302 -18.21 12.46 10.18
C ASN A 302 -17.36 11.34 10.84
N LEU A 303 -17.53 11.05 12.13
CA LEU A 303 -16.62 10.14 12.84
C LEU A 303 -16.73 8.69 12.39
N LYS A 304 -17.92 8.20 12.04
CA LYS A 304 -18.07 6.81 11.56
C LYS A 304 -17.21 6.53 10.34
N VAL A 305 -17.17 7.51 9.43
CA VAL A 305 -16.38 7.45 8.19
C VAL A 305 -14.90 7.61 8.50
N LEU A 306 -14.52 8.59 9.34
CA LEU A 306 -13.13 8.81 9.72
C LEU A 306 -12.53 7.62 10.50
N ARG A 307 -13.31 6.96 11.35
CA ARG A 307 -12.89 5.71 12.03
C ARG A 307 -12.59 4.60 11.04
N ALA A 308 -13.47 4.40 10.05
CA ALA A 308 -13.27 3.38 9.03
C ALA A 308 -12.06 3.69 8.12
N LEU A 309 -11.70 4.96 7.93
CA LEU A 309 -10.52 5.35 7.18
C LEU A 309 -9.21 5.20 7.97
N PHE A 310 -9.18 5.67 9.22
CA PHE A 310 -7.92 5.92 9.96
C PHE A 310 -7.67 5.00 11.15
N CYS A 311 -8.71 4.46 11.78
CA CYS A 311 -8.55 3.73 13.03
C CYS A 311 -8.35 2.23 12.76
N THR A 312 -7.21 1.70 13.20
CA THR A 312 -7.03 0.26 13.38
C THR A 312 -7.45 -0.14 14.80
N LYS A 313 -7.72 -1.43 15.04
CA LYS A 313 -8.12 -1.92 16.38
C LYS A 313 -7.07 -1.62 17.46
N ASP A 314 -5.81 -1.43 17.05
CA ASP A 314 -4.66 -1.33 17.93
C ASP A 314 -4.17 0.12 18.15
N ASP A 315 -4.78 1.11 17.49
CA ASP A 315 -4.35 2.52 17.60
C ASP A 315 -5.50 3.52 17.87
N PRO A 316 -5.68 3.99 19.13
CA PRO A 316 -6.72 4.94 19.47
C PRO A 316 -6.40 6.40 19.08
N LEU A 317 -5.14 6.72 18.72
CA LEU A 317 -4.68 8.09 18.42
C LEU A 317 -3.97 8.13 17.05
N PRO A 318 -4.71 7.91 15.93
CA PRO A 318 -4.10 7.72 14.61
C PRO A 318 -3.57 9.02 13.99
N LEU A 319 -3.93 10.18 14.54
CA LEU A 319 -3.54 11.49 14.00
C LEU A 319 -2.37 12.10 14.77
N PHE A 320 -1.56 12.88 14.07
CA PHE A 320 -0.52 13.74 14.58
C PHE A 320 -0.89 15.20 14.30
N ASN A 321 -0.89 16.04 15.33
CA ASN A 321 -1.12 17.47 15.21
C ASN A 321 0.21 18.18 14.89
N GLY A 322 0.30 18.79 13.71
CA GLY A 322 1.51 19.47 13.25
C GLY A 322 1.90 20.69 14.07
N SER A 323 0.96 21.44 14.63
CA SER A 323 1.24 22.61 15.48
C SER A 323 1.74 22.23 16.88
N THR A 324 1.06 21.30 17.55
CA THR A 324 1.41 20.90 18.93
C THR A 324 2.45 19.79 19.01
N LYS A 325 2.73 19.13 17.88
CA LYS A 325 3.61 17.97 17.74
C LYS A 325 3.20 16.80 18.64
N GLN A 326 1.89 16.61 18.82
CA GLN A 326 1.32 15.54 19.67
C GLN A 326 0.37 14.63 18.89
N ARG A 327 0.26 13.39 19.34
CA ARG A 327 -0.73 12.44 18.83
C ARG A 327 -2.10 12.77 19.41
N VAL A 328 -3.13 12.72 18.57
CA VAL A 328 -4.49 13.10 18.94
C VAL A 328 -5.51 12.11 18.39
N SER A 329 -6.69 12.09 19.01
CA SER A 329 -7.83 11.32 18.54
C SER A 329 -8.50 12.03 17.37
N ILE A 330 -9.17 11.28 16.50
CA ILE A 330 -10.02 11.81 15.42
C ILE A 330 -11.20 12.66 15.94
N GLU A 331 -11.51 12.61 17.23
CA GLU A 331 -12.57 13.41 17.86
C GLU A 331 -12.39 14.92 17.63
N VAL A 332 -11.17 15.39 17.41
CA VAL A 332 -10.87 16.80 17.07
C VAL A 332 -11.48 17.26 15.74
N LEU A 333 -11.85 16.30 14.87
CA LEU A 333 -12.46 16.53 13.55
C LEU A 333 -13.98 16.44 13.57
N ARG A 334 -14.60 16.05 14.69
CA ARG A 334 -16.04 15.78 14.79
C ARG A 334 -16.85 17.01 14.34
N GLY A 335 -17.73 16.80 13.37
CA GLY A 335 -18.68 17.83 12.92
C GLY A 335 -18.06 19.03 12.20
N LYS A 336 -16.80 18.92 11.78
CA LYS A 336 -16.12 19.94 10.97
C LYS A 336 -16.09 19.57 9.49
N ILE A 337 -15.86 20.56 8.64
CA ILE A 337 -15.42 20.31 7.26
C ILE A 337 -13.99 19.77 7.32
N VAL A 338 -13.74 18.62 6.70
CA VAL A 338 -12.42 17.98 6.71
C VAL A 338 -11.91 17.87 5.27
N LEU A 339 -10.78 18.53 5.01
CA LEU A 339 -10.03 18.44 3.77
C LEU A 339 -8.99 17.33 3.93
N LEU A 340 -9.14 16.26 3.16
CA LEU A 340 -8.20 15.15 3.10
C LEU A 340 -7.20 15.40 1.97
N TYR A 341 -6.00 15.85 2.34
CA TYR A 341 -4.90 16.02 1.40
C TYR A 341 -4.22 14.68 1.19
N ILE A 342 -4.46 14.07 0.03
CA ILE A 342 -3.99 12.73 -0.30
C ILE A 342 -2.87 12.86 -1.33
N SER A 343 -1.70 12.31 -1.03
CA SER A 343 -0.55 12.41 -1.92
C SER A 343 0.32 11.16 -1.91
N ASP A 344 1.13 11.00 -2.95
CA ASP A 344 2.26 10.07 -2.93
C ASP A 344 3.48 10.79 -2.36
N LEU A 345 4.29 10.09 -1.57
CA LEU A 345 5.47 10.69 -0.92
C LEU A 345 6.51 11.25 -1.91
N HIS A 346 6.48 10.87 -3.19
CA HIS A 346 7.40 11.33 -4.22
C HIS A 346 6.87 12.49 -5.06
N HIS A 347 5.57 12.76 -5.01
CA HIS A 347 4.91 13.74 -5.86
C HIS A 347 4.42 14.98 -5.10
N VAL A 348 5.03 15.26 -3.95
CA VAL A 348 4.86 16.50 -3.18
C VAL A 348 6.17 17.28 -3.22
N SER A 349 6.12 18.54 -3.64
CA SER A 349 7.27 19.44 -3.63
C SER A 349 7.32 20.28 -2.36
N ASP A 350 8.51 20.79 -2.01
CA ASP A 350 8.67 21.66 -0.83
C ASP A 350 7.89 22.98 -1.04
N GLU A 351 7.88 23.51 -2.28
CA GLU A 351 7.15 24.72 -2.68
C GLU A 351 5.63 24.59 -2.49
N GLU A 352 5.08 23.41 -2.80
CA GLU A 352 3.66 23.12 -2.60
C GLU A 352 3.26 23.22 -1.12
N LEU A 353 4.09 22.64 -0.25
CA LEU A 353 3.84 22.65 1.19
C LEU A 353 4.02 24.03 1.81
N GLU A 354 5.01 24.80 1.36
CA GLU A 354 5.22 26.18 1.82
C GLU A 354 4.00 27.06 1.57
N ILE A 355 3.41 27.00 0.38
CA ILE A 355 2.21 27.78 0.06
C ILE A 355 0.98 27.25 0.81
N PHE A 356 0.81 25.93 0.92
CA PHE A 356 -0.29 25.36 1.71
C PHE A 356 -0.20 25.77 3.18
N GLU A 357 1.00 25.77 3.76
CA GLU A 357 1.25 26.21 5.13
C GLU A 357 0.93 27.68 5.30
N GLN A 358 1.35 28.53 4.37
CA GLN A 358 0.98 29.95 4.39
C GLN A 358 -0.54 30.13 4.37
N MET A 359 -1.24 29.52 3.40
CA MET A 359 -2.70 29.61 3.28
C MET A 359 -3.41 29.08 4.53
N TYR A 360 -2.93 27.98 5.09
CA TYR A 360 -3.49 27.39 6.29
C TYR A 360 -3.31 28.32 7.50
N LEU A 361 -2.11 28.86 7.73
CA LEU A 361 -1.84 29.78 8.83
C LEU A 361 -2.62 31.09 8.71
N GLU A 362 -2.74 31.65 7.51
CA GLU A 362 -3.57 32.83 7.23
C GLU A 362 -5.03 32.57 7.61
N SER A 363 -5.57 31.40 7.26
CA SER A 363 -6.93 31.01 7.68
C SER A 363 -7.09 30.92 9.21
N ARG A 364 -6.01 30.68 9.97
CA ARG A 364 -6.05 30.58 11.43
C ARG A 364 -5.94 31.93 12.16
N GLN A 365 -5.62 33.02 11.46
CA GLN A 365 -5.45 34.33 12.09
C GLN A 365 -6.75 34.88 12.68
N ASP A 366 -7.88 34.61 12.03
CA ASP A 366 -9.22 34.91 12.55
C ASP A 366 -10.07 33.63 12.67
N PRO A 367 -10.00 32.93 13.83
CA PRO A 367 -10.76 31.72 14.08
C PRO A 367 -12.27 31.94 14.17
N ALA A 368 -12.76 33.19 14.23
CA ALA A 368 -14.18 33.50 14.28
C ALA A 368 -14.80 33.60 12.88
N MET A 369 -13.98 33.75 11.83
CA MET A 369 -14.45 33.73 10.45
C MET A 369 -15.05 32.37 10.06
N LEU A 370 -16.04 32.39 9.18
CA LEU A 370 -16.68 31.17 8.70
C LEU A 370 -15.71 30.38 7.81
N GLU A 371 -14.91 31.10 7.02
CA GLU A 371 -13.92 30.59 6.07
C GLU A 371 -12.78 29.83 6.75
N SER A 372 -12.60 29.98 8.07
CA SER A 372 -11.61 29.24 8.86
C SER A 372 -12.17 27.96 9.50
N GLN A 373 -13.46 27.65 9.34
CA GLN A 373 -14.11 26.49 10.00
C GLN A 373 -13.89 25.15 9.27
N TYR A 374 -12.65 24.87 8.87
CA TYR A 374 -12.23 23.60 8.27
C TYR A 374 -10.92 23.08 8.87
N GLU A 375 -10.70 21.78 8.78
CA GLU A 375 -9.45 21.11 9.17
C GLU A 375 -8.82 20.40 7.98
N LEU A 376 -7.49 20.42 7.91
CA LEU A 376 -6.72 19.74 6.88
C LEU A 376 -6.04 18.50 7.48
N VAL A 377 -6.15 17.35 6.80
CA VAL A 377 -5.55 16.08 7.22
C VAL A 377 -4.73 15.51 6.07
N TRP A 378 -3.41 15.36 6.26
CA TRP A 378 -2.54 14.72 5.28
C TRP A 378 -2.57 13.19 5.39
N ILE A 379 -2.81 12.54 4.24
CA ILE A 379 -2.83 11.09 4.06
C ILE A 379 -1.82 10.72 2.97
N PRO A 380 -0.60 10.32 3.33
CA PRO A 380 0.35 9.80 2.35
C PRO A 380 -0.01 8.36 1.96
N VAL A 381 -0.22 8.12 0.67
CA VAL A 381 -0.45 6.79 0.11
C VAL A 381 0.90 6.21 -0.31
N THR A 382 1.39 5.24 0.45
CA THR A 382 2.69 4.59 0.19
C THR A 382 2.55 3.29 -0.61
N ASP A 383 3.55 2.98 -1.42
CA ASP A 383 3.65 1.66 -2.07
C ASP A 383 4.16 0.63 -1.05
N LYS A 384 3.37 -0.41 -0.78
CA LYS A 384 3.73 -1.51 0.13
C LYS A 384 4.92 -2.34 -0.39
N GLY A 385 5.32 -2.18 -1.64
CA GLY A 385 6.53 -2.78 -2.20
C GLY A 385 7.84 -2.19 -1.65
N ILE A 386 7.80 -1.02 -1.02
CA ILE A 386 8.97 -0.35 -0.43
C ILE A 386 8.90 -0.46 1.10
N PRO A 387 9.97 -0.92 1.77
CA PRO A 387 9.99 -0.98 3.23
C PRO A 387 9.76 0.40 3.87
N TRP A 388 8.87 0.48 4.86
CA TRP A 388 8.55 1.74 5.56
C TRP A 388 9.77 2.47 6.11
N LEU A 389 10.78 1.73 6.60
CA LEU A 389 12.01 2.28 7.14
C LEU A 389 12.78 3.15 6.12
N GLU A 390 12.67 2.85 4.82
CA GLU A 390 13.36 3.61 3.77
C GLU A 390 12.66 4.94 3.45
N VAL A 391 11.33 4.98 3.54
CA VAL A 391 10.53 6.17 3.21
C VAL A 391 10.24 7.07 4.42
N LYS A 392 10.39 6.53 5.64
CA LYS A 392 10.11 7.22 6.90
C LYS A 392 10.85 8.56 7.05
N PRO A 393 12.16 8.70 6.76
CA PRO A 393 12.85 9.99 6.90
C PRO A 393 12.27 11.08 5.99
N LYS A 394 11.85 10.70 4.77
CA LYS A 394 11.21 11.63 3.83
C LYS A 394 9.83 12.04 4.34
N PHE A 395 9.06 11.08 4.84
CA PHE A 395 7.76 11.35 5.46
C PHE A 395 7.91 12.33 6.63
N GLU A 396 8.86 12.11 7.55
CA GLU A 396 9.10 13.00 8.70
C GLU A 396 9.54 14.40 8.27
N LYS A 397 10.38 14.52 7.22
CA LYS A 397 10.73 15.83 6.64
C LYS A 397 9.48 16.58 6.17
N LEU A 398 8.65 15.95 5.34
CA LEU A 398 7.44 16.58 4.81
C LEU A 398 6.43 16.90 5.92
N GLN A 399 6.22 15.98 6.88
CA GLN A 399 5.33 16.19 8.03
C GLN A 399 5.79 17.37 8.89
N SER A 400 7.10 17.62 8.98
CA SER A 400 7.63 18.72 9.80
C SER A 400 7.29 20.11 9.26
N MET A 401 7.03 20.22 7.95
CA MET A 401 6.65 21.45 7.25
C MET A 401 5.17 21.80 7.39
N MET A 402 4.37 20.94 8.01
CA MET A 402 2.91 21.08 8.11
C MET A 402 2.50 21.41 9.55
N SER A 403 1.66 22.43 9.72
CA SER A 403 1.01 22.74 11.00
C SER A 403 -0.33 22.02 11.18
N TRP A 404 -0.94 21.53 10.11
CA TRP A 404 -2.22 20.81 10.18
C TRP A 404 -2.07 19.33 10.60
N TYR A 405 -3.16 18.57 10.57
CA TYR A 405 -3.15 17.17 11.00
C TYR A 405 -2.54 16.24 9.94
N SER A 406 -1.94 15.14 10.36
CA SER A 406 -1.47 14.08 9.48
C SER A 406 -1.68 12.72 10.12
N LEU A 407 -1.63 11.65 9.33
CA LEU A 407 -1.52 10.30 9.92
C LEU A 407 -0.20 10.17 10.68
N TYR A 408 -0.25 9.64 11.90
CA TYR A 408 0.95 9.42 12.70
C TYR A 408 1.83 8.31 12.11
N ASP A 409 1.21 7.18 11.74
CA ASP A 409 1.89 6.07 11.09
C ASP A 409 1.09 5.61 9.84
N PRO A 410 1.45 6.13 8.66
CA PRO A 410 0.83 5.72 7.39
C PRO A 410 0.94 4.23 7.06
N SER A 411 1.89 3.50 7.66
CA SER A 411 2.04 2.06 7.42
C SER A 411 0.87 1.24 7.96
N LEU A 412 0.14 1.79 8.93
CA LEU A 412 -1.07 1.20 9.53
C LEU A 412 -2.31 1.33 8.65
N LEU A 413 -2.25 2.08 7.55
CA LEU A 413 -3.39 2.26 6.65
C LEU A 413 -3.77 0.92 5.98
N GLU A 414 -5.03 0.52 6.15
CA GLU A 414 -5.51 -0.76 5.64
C GLU A 414 -5.42 -0.83 4.10
N PRO A 415 -5.07 -1.99 3.52
CA PRO A 415 -5.05 -2.17 2.07
C PRO A 415 -6.38 -1.80 1.41
N ALA A 416 -7.52 -2.13 2.03
CA ALA A 416 -8.85 -1.76 1.57
C ALA A 416 -9.04 -0.24 1.44
N THR A 417 -8.54 0.54 2.40
CA THR A 417 -8.58 2.01 2.37
C THR A 417 -7.74 2.57 1.24
N ILE A 418 -6.50 2.08 1.06
CA ILE A 418 -5.63 2.48 -0.06
C ILE A 418 -6.30 2.15 -1.40
N ARG A 419 -6.89 0.96 -1.51
CA ARG A 419 -7.63 0.53 -2.70
C ARG A 419 -8.84 1.42 -2.96
N TYR A 420 -9.59 1.80 -1.93
CA TYR A 420 -10.72 2.72 -2.02
C TYR A 420 -10.29 4.10 -2.53
N ILE A 421 -9.22 4.65 -1.97
CA ILE A 421 -8.62 5.93 -2.41
C ILE A 421 -8.25 5.87 -3.91
N LYS A 422 -7.63 4.77 -4.36
CA LYS A 422 -7.22 4.60 -5.77
C LYS A 422 -8.38 4.36 -6.73
N GLU A 423 -9.31 3.47 -6.38
CA GLU A 423 -10.39 3.02 -7.28
C GLU A 423 -11.62 3.94 -7.26
N VAL A 424 -11.97 4.50 -6.10
CA VAL A 424 -13.21 5.29 -5.91
C VAL A 424 -12.93 6.78 -5.93
N TRP A 425 -11.87 7.23 -5.24
CA TRP A 425 -11.44 8.63 -5.30
C TRP A 425 -10.48 8.93 -6.46
N LEU A 426 -10.17 7.92 -7.28
CA LEU A 426 -9.40 8.05 -8.52
C LEU A 426 -7.98 8.60 -8.31
N PHE A 427 -7.42 8.44 -7.10
CA PHE A 427 -6.04 8.81 -6.82
C PHE A 427 -5.06 7.95 -7.59
N LYS A 428 -4.06 8.59 -8.22
CA LYS A 428 -3.01 7.93 -8.99
C LYS A 428 -1.62 8.26 -8.44
N THR A 429 -1.17 9.49 -8.71
CA THR A 429 0.17 9.97 -8.33
C THR A 429 0.15 11.42 -7.88
N LYS A 430 -0.50 12.31 -8.65
CA LYS A 430 -0.66 13.71 -8.28
C LYS A 430 -1.51 13.84 -7.01
N PRO A 431 -1.19 14.79 -6.11
CA PRO A 431 -2.00 15.05 -4.94
C PRO A 431 -3.46 15.42 -5.29
N ILE A 432 -4.39 14.97 -4.46
CA ILE A 432 -5.81 15.35 -4.53
C ILE A 432 -6.27 15.84 -3.16
N LEU A 433 -7.29 16.70 -3.15
CA LEU A 433 -7.88 17.24 -1.92
C LEU A 433 -9.35 16.84 -1.82
N VAL A 434 -9.65 15.75 -1.12
CA VAL A 434 -11.02 15.25 -0.96
C VAL A 434 -11.69 15.98 0.19
N VAL A 435 -12.91 16.48 0.00
CA VAL A 435 -13.62 17.28 1.00
C VAL A 435 -14.77 16.47 1.61
N LEU A 436 -14.75 16.34 2.93
CA LEU A 436 -15.83 15.77 3.73
C LEU A 436 -16.63 16.88 4.42
N ASP A 437 -17.96 16.78 4.33
CA ASP A 437 -18.85 17.62 5.12
C ASP A 437 -18.90 17.17 6.60
N PRO A 438 -19.61 17.90 7.49
CA PRO A 438 -19.70 17.55 8.91
C PRO A 438 -20.34 16.17 9.18
N GLN A 439 -21.05 15.61 8.20
CA GLN A 439 -21.77 14.35 8.26
C GLN A 439 -20.99 13.19 7.61
N GLY A 440 -19.77 13.47 7.11
CA GLY A 440 -18.87 12.50 6.51
C GLY A 440 -19.14 12.20 5.03
N LYS A 441 -19.99 13.00 4.36
CA LYS A 441 -20.26 12.86 2.92
C LYS A 441 -19.15 13.56 2.13
N VAL A 442 -18.73 12.93 1.04
CA VAL A 442 -17.82 13.56 0.07
C VAL A 442 -18.59 14.63 -0.72
N VAL A 443 -18.21 15.90 -0.58
CA VAL A 443 -18.82 17.04 -1.28
C VAL A 443 -17.97 17.57 -2.44
N ASN A 444 -16.69 17.21 -2.49
CA ASN A 444 -15.80 17.42 -3.62
C ASN A 444 -14.70 16.35 -3.61
N LEU A 445 -14.45 15.69 -4.74
CA LEU A 445 -13.40 14.67 -4.87
C LEU A 445 -12.01 15.27 -5.07
N ASN A 446 -11.93 16.51 -5.55
CA ASN A 446 -10.64 17.18 -5.70
C ASN A 446 -10.78 18.71 -5.67
N ALA A 447 -10.83 19.27 -4.46
CA ALA A 447 -10.87 20.71 -4.21
C ALA A 447 -9.48 21.38 -4.26
N ILE A 448 -8.43 20.69 -4.74
CA ILE A 448 -7.06 21.22 -4.70
C ILE A 448 -6.98 22.50 -5.54
N HIS A 449 -7.66 22.52 -6.69
CA HIS A 449 -7.74 23.71 -7.55
C HIS A 449 -8.47 24.85 -6.86
N MET A 450 -9.54 24.57 -6.10
CA MET A 450 -10.24 25.60 -5.33
C MET A 450 -9.32 26.23 -4.27
N MET A 451 -8.52 25.41 -3.58
CA MET A 451 -7.53 25.90 -2.62
C MET A 451 -6.51 26.82 -3.29
N TRP A 452 -5.97 26.43 -4.45
CA TRP A 452 -5.02 27.27 -5.18
C TRP A 452 -5.61 28.59 -5.68
N ILE A 453 -6.86 28.59 -6.14
CA ILE A 453 -7.48 29.78 -6.74
C ILE A 453 -7.94 30.75 -5.67
N TRP A 454 -8.61 30.27 -4.61
CA TRP A 454 -9.36 31.11 -3.65
C TRP A 454 -8.93 30.94 -2.19
N GLY A 455 -8.05 30.00 -1.85
CA GLY A 455 -7.65 29.74 -0.47
C GLY A 455 -8.85 29.46 0.44
N SER A 456 -8.96 30.19 1.56
CA SER A 456 -10.05 30.04 2.53
C SER A 456 -11.43 30.49 2.01
N LEU A 457 -11.50 31.39 1.02
CA LEU A 457 -12.75 31.86 0.41
C LEU A 457 -13.53 30.74 -0.31
N ALA A 458 -12.82 29.64 -0.65
CA ALA A 458 -13.40 28.43 -1.21
C ALA A 458 -14.31 27.67 -0.24
N TYR A 459 -14.29 27.97 1.07
CA TYR A 459 -15.16 27.33 2.06
C TYR A 459 -16.64 27.32 1.61
N PRO A 460 -17.36 26.18 1.73
CA PRO A 460 -16.97 24.89 2.32
C PRO A 460 -16.34 23.88 1.33
N PHE A 461 -15.70 24.35 0.27
CA PHE A 461 -14.97 23.57 -0.75
C PHE A 461 -15.83 22.56 -1.53
N SER A 462 -17.16 22.74 -1.53
CA SER A 462 -18.09 21.94 -2.33
C SER A 462 -18.09 22.35 -3.82
N THR A 463 -18.44 21.43 -4.72
CA THR A 463 -18.59 21.74 -6.15
C THR A 463 -19.60 22.86 -6.43
N SER A 464 -20.71 22.91 -5.68
CA SER A 464 -21.68 24.02 -5.81
C SER A 464 -21.12 25.38 -5.40
N ARG A 465 -20.19 25.40 -4.44
CA ARG A 465 -19.49 26.62 -4.03
C ARG A 465 -18.51 27.07 -5.10
N GLU A 466 -17.81 26.13 -5.74
CA GLU A 466 -16.94 26.41 -6.88
C GLU A 466 -17.70 27.05 -8.06
N GLU A 467 -18.90 26.55 -8.37
CA GLU A 467 -19.78 27.15 -9.36
C GLU A 467 -20.20 28.57 -8.99
N ALA A 468 -20.58 28.80 -7.73
CA ALA A 468 -20.96 30.13 -7.24
C ALA A 468 -19.79 31.13 -7.36
N LEU A 469 -18.59 30.75 -6.92
CA LEU A 469 -17.39 31.59 -7.02
C LEU A 469 -17.09 31.97 -8.47
N TRP A 470 -17.18 31.02 -9.40
CA TRP A 470 -16.97 31.33 -10.81
C TRP A 470 -18.04 32.21 -11.45
N ASN A 471 -19.28 32.20 -10.93
CA ASN A 471 -20.36 33.06 -11.41
C ASN A 471 -20.23 34.50 -10.89
N GLU A 472 -19.61 34.67 -9.72
CA GLU A 472 -19.34 35.98 -9.11
C GLU A 472 -18.06 36.61 -9.69
N GLU A 473 -17.13 35.79 -10.18
CA GLU A 473 -15.81 36.22 -10.62
C GLU A 473 -15.78 36.73 -12.08
N THR A 474 -14.87 37.68 -12.35
CA THR A 474 -14.65 38.22 -13.69
C THR A 474 -13.17 38.27 -14.05
N TRP A 475 -12.86 38.18 -15.35
CA TRP A 475 -11.48 38.29 -15.81
C TRP A 475 -10.90 39.67 -15.49
N GLY A 476 -9.86 39.70 -14.65
CA GLY A 476 -9.27 40.92 -14.12
C GLY A 476 -7.89 40.68 -13.50
N ILE A 477 -7.16 41.77 -13.24
CA ILE A 477 -5.85 41.70 -12.56
C ILE A 477 -5.97 41.17 -11.12
N GLY A 478 -7.13 41.38 -10.48
CA GLY A 478 -7.46 40.80 -9.17
C GLY A 478 -7.37 39.27 -9.22
N LEU A 479 -8.18 38.63 -10.07
CA LEU A 479 -8.15 37.17 -10.26
C LEU A 479 -6.75 36.64 -10.61
N LEU A 480 -5.94 37.40 -11.35
CA LEU A 480 -4.61 36.95 -11.79
C LEU A 480 -3.52 37.06 -10.72
N ALA A 481 -3.53 38.12 -9.92
CA ALA A 481 -2.36 38.53 -9.16
C ALA A 481 -2.65 39.11 -7.77
N ASP A 482 -3.90 39.07 -7.30
CA ASP A 482 -4.30 39.42 -5.92
C ASP A 482 -3.41 38.78 -4.84
N THR A 483 -3.04 37.51 -5.00
CA THR A 483 -2.24 36.73 -4.05
C THR A 483 -0.74 36.82 -4.30
N VAL A 484 -0.29 37.50 -5.36
CA VAL A 484 1.09 37.42 -5.86
C VAL A 484 1.93 38.61 -5.40
N HIS A 485 1.33 39.79 -5.20
CA HIS A 485 2.07 40.99 -4.80
C HIS A 485 1.27 41.87 -3.84
N LEU A 486 1.78 42.07 -2.62
CA LEU A 486 1.12 42.79 -1.52
C LEU A 486 0.63 44.20 -1.90
N SER A 487 1.38 44.93 -2.73
CA SER A 487 1.03 46.30 -3.15
C SER A 487 0.03 46.38 -4.31
N LEU A 488 -0.39 45.24 -4.89
CA LEU A 488 -1.22 45.23 -6.09
C LEU A 488 -2.59 45.88 -5.84
N LEU A 489 -3.22 45.59 -4.71
CA LEU A 489 -4.49 46.20 -4.31
C LEU A 489 -4.39 47.73 -4.17
N ASP A 490 -3.30 48.22 -3.58
CA ASP A 490 -3.03 49.66 -3.47
C ASP A 490 -2.89 50.32 -4.85
N TRP A 491 -2.16 49.69 -5.77
CA TRP A 491 -1.98 50.21 -7.13
C TRP A 491 -3.27 50.24 -7.94
N VAL A 492 -4.10 49.20 -7.81
CA VAL A 492 -5.44 49.16 -8.40
C VAL A 492 -6.30 50.29 -7.84
N SER A 493 -6.32 50.49 -6.52
CA SER A 493 -7.10 51.56 -5.87
C SER A 493 -6.68 52.97 -6.31
N LYS A 494 -5.39 53.16 -6.62
CA LYS A 494 -4.82 54.41 -7.13
C LYS A 494 -4.99 54.59 -8.65
N GLY A 495 -5.67 53.65 -9.34
CA GLY A 495 -5.93 53.72 -10.77
C GLY A 495 -4.67 53.64 -11.65
N LYS A 496 -3.59 53.03 -11.13
CA LYS A 496 -2.35 52.81 -11.88
C LYS A 496 -2.53 51.76 -12.98
N TYR A 497 -1.71 51.84 -14.01
CA TYR A 497 -1.55 50.75 -14.97
C TYR A 497 -0.62 49.70 -14.34
N ILE A 498 -0.98 48.42 -14.47
CA ILE A 498 -0.19 47.31 -13.95
C ILE A 498 0.20 46.41 -15.10
N CYS A 499 1.50 46.22 -15.31
CA CYS A 499 2.06 45.33 -16.31
C CYS A 499 2.66 44.09 -15.65
N LEU A 500 2.15 42.92 -16.01
CA LEU A 500 2.79 41.63 -15.74
C LEU A 500 3.57 41.20 -16.98
N TYR A 501 4.79 40.70 -16.81
CA TYR A 501 5.55 40.15 -17.93
C TYR A 501 6.41 38.97 -17.48
N GLY A 502 6.70 38.06 -18.41
CA GLY A 502 7.43 36.83 -18.12
C GLY A 502 8.29 36.36 -19.30
N GLY A 503 8.98 35.24 -19.08
CA GLY A 503 9.93 34.66 -20.02
C GLY A 503 11.38 34.68 -19.53
N ASP A 504 12.26 33.98 -20.25
CA ASP A 504 13.63 33.69 -19.81
C ASP A 504 14.72 34.27 -20.75
N ASN A 505 14.35 35.27 -21.55
CA ASN A 505 15.25 35.99 -22.46
C ASN A 505 15.58 37.38 -21.91
N MET A 506 16.76 37.53 -21.30
CA MET A 506 17.17 38.78 -20.66
C MET A 506 17.32 39.95 -21.64
N ASP A 507 17.72 39.70 -22.89
CA ASP A 507 17.85 40.76 -23.89
C ASP A 507 16.49 41.33 -24.29
N TRP A 508 15.48 40.45 -24.41
CA TRP A 508 14.11 40.89 -24.61
C TRP A 508 13.60 41.66 -23.40
N ILE A 509 13.82 41.15 -22.17
CA ILE A 509 13.40 41.81 -20.92
C ILE A 509 13.93 43.25 -20.86
N ARG A 510 15.23 43.46 -21.10
CA ARG A 510 15.83 44.81 -21.11
C ARG A 510 15.24 45.71 -22.19
N LYS A 511 15.02 45.18 -23.40
CA LYS A 511 14.43 45.95 -24.51
C LYS A 511 12.99 46.32 -24.20
N PHE A 512 12.22 45.40 -23.63
CA PHE A 512 10.83 45.56 -23.27
C PHE A 512 10.65 46.61 -22.18
N THR A 513 11.30 46.45 -21.03
CA THR A 513 11.14 47.37 -19.89
C THR A 513 11.56 48.80 -20.25
N ARG A 514 12.68 48.98 -20.96
CA ARG A 514 13.12 50.30 -21.45
C ARG A 514 12.10 50.95 -22.39
N THR A 515 11.53 50.16 -23.30
CA THR A 515 10.51 50.63 -24.26
C THR A 515 9.22 51.00 -23.55
N ALA A 516 8.74 50.14 -22.64
CA ALA A 516 7.54 50.37 -21.84
C ALA A 516 7.66 51.63 -20.98
N HIS A 517 8.79 51.82 -20.27
CA HIS A 517 9.08 53.03 -19.52
C HIS A 517 9.18 54.27 -20.42
N SER A 518 9.73 54.16 -21.62
CA SER A 518 9.80 55.26 -22.58
C SER A 518 8.40 55.69 -23.03
N VAL A 519 7.56 54.74 -23.45
CA VAL A 519 6.19 55.02 -23.92
C VAL A 519 5.34 55.59 -22.78
N CYS A 520 5.43 55.01 -21.58
CA CYS A 520 4.63 55.49 -20.45
C CYS A 520 5.07 56.87 -19.96
N ARG A 521 6.36 57.21 -20.01
CA ARG A 521 6.82 58.58 -19.75
C ARG A 521 6.31 59.57 -20.79
N ALA A 522 6.34 59.19 -22.08
CA ALA A 522 5.81 60.04 -23.15
C ALA A 522 4.31 60.30 -23.01
N LEU A 523 3.56 59.30 -22.53
CA LEU A 523 2.11 59.36 -22.32
C LEU A 523 1.69 59.80 -20.90
N GLN A 524 2.66 60.07 -20.02
CA GLN A 524 2.45 60.41 -18.60
C GLN A 524 1.57 59.40 -17.85
N LEU A 525 1.72 58.11 -18.15
CA LEU A 525 0.94 57.03 -17.54
C LEU A 525 1.62 56.55 -16.24
N PRO A 526 0.88 56.45 -15.12
CA PRO A 526 1.41 55.85 -13.90
C PRO A 526 1.45 54.32 -14.06
N LEU A 527 2.59 53.80 -14.51
CA LEU A 527 2.80 52.38 -14.78
C LEU A 527 3.65 51.72 -13.68
N GLU A 528 3.17 50.58 -13.18
CA GLU A 528 3.94 49.63 -12.38
C GLU A 528 4.17 48.36 -13.18
N ILE A 529 5.40 47.85 -13.18
CA ILE A 529 5.79 46.66 -13.95
C ILE A 529 6.27 45.58 -12.97
N ILE A 530 5.77 44.35 -13.12
CA ILE A 530 6.13 43.19 -12.30
C ILE A 530 6.59 42.05 -13.21
N TYR A 531 7.75 41.48 -12.90
CA TYR A 531 8.23 40.27 -13.54
C TYR A 531 7.68 39.01 -12.83
N VAL A 532 7.00 38.15 -13.58
CA VAL A 532 6.33 36.92 -13.09
C VAL A 532 6.96 35.62 -13.60
N GLY A 533 8.19 35.69 -14.13
CA GLY A 533 8.99 34.51 -14.45
C GLY A 533 8.41 33.59 -15.53
N LYS A 534 8.59 32.28 -15.31
CA LYS A 534 8.20 31.17 -16.19
C LYS A 534 7.70 30.01 -15.32
N SER A 535 6.87 29.11 -15.86
CA SER A 535 6.24 27.97 -15.19
C SER A 535 7.19 26.99 -14.50
N ASN A 536 8.44 26.94 -14.94
CA ASN A 536 9.49 26.11 -14.35
C ASN A 536 10.58 27.00 -13.79
N PRO A 537 10.34 27.69 -12.66
CA PRO A 537 11.34 28.54 -12.05
C PRO A 537 12.53 27.69 -11.60
N GLY A 538 13.73 28.21 -11.85
CA GLY A 538 14.99 27.56 -11.50
C GLY A 538 16.09 28.61 -11.48
N GLU A 539 17.35 28.17 -11.47
CA GLU A 539 18.48 29.09 -11.29
C GLU A 539 18.54 30.19 -12.34
N LYS A 540 18.17 29.90 -13.59
CA LYS A 540 18.08 30.90 -14.65
C LYS A 540 17.09 32.04 -14.33
N ILE A 541 15.96 31.73 -13.70
CA ILE A 541 14.98 32.76 -13.30
C ILE A 541 15.50 33.56 -12.10
N ARG A 542 16.23 32.90 -11.18
CA ARG A 542 16.91 33.59 -10.06
C ARG A 542 17.94 34.60 -10.57
N GLU A 543 18.77 34.22 -11.53
CA GLU A 543 19.74 35.11 -12.18
C GLU A 543 19.05 36.31 -12.87
N ILE A 544 17.91 36.06 -13.52
CA ILE A 544 17.11 37.13 -14.15
C ILE A 544 16.52 38.08 -13.11
N ASN A 545 15.99 37.57 -11.99
CA ASN A 545 15.48 38.42 -10.90
C ASN A 545 16.59 39.34 -10.37
N ASN A 546 17.79 38.80 -10.12
CA ASN A 546 18.92 39.58 -9.66
C ASN A 546 19.30 40.67 -10.67
N ALA A 547 19.38 40.33 -11.97
CA ALA A 547 19.71 41.29 -13.01
C ALA A 547 18.65 42.39 -13.15
N ILE A 548 17.36 42.07 -13.00
CA ILE A 548 16.26 43.04 -13.04
C ILE A 548 16.37 44.03 -11.86
N ASP A 549 16.66 43.52 -10.66
CA ASP A 549 16.79 44.34 -9.45
C ASP A 549 18.04 45.24 -9.51
N GLU A 550 19.20 44.68 -9.89
CA GLU A 550 20.46 45.41 -10.08
C GLU A 550 20.33 46.53 -11.13
N GLU A 551 19.71 46.23 -12.28
CA GLU A 551 19.47 47.20 -13.35
C GLU A 551 18.24 48.10 -13.11
N LYS A 552 17.48 47.87 -12.03
CA LYS A 552 16.24 48.60 -11.68
C LYS A 552 15.23 48.66 -12.82
N LEU A 553 15.03 47.54 -13.51
CA LEU A 553 14.19 47.51 -14.71
C LEU A 553 12.69 47.48 -14.36
N SER A 554 12.31 46.79 -13.30
CA SER A 554 10.92 46.56 -12.86
C SER A 554 10.90 45.98 -11.43
N ASN A 555 9.71 45.74 -10.87
CA ASN A 555 9.55 45.00 -9.62
C ASN A 555 9.70 43.49 -9.89
N VAL A 556 10.38 42.78 -8.98
CA VAL A 556 10.54 41.32 -9.03
C VAL A 556 9.75 40.67 -7.90
N LEU A 557 9.31 39.43 -8.13
CA LEU A 557 8.78 38.60 -7.05
C LEU A 557 9.95 38.08 -6.20
N PRO A 558 9.87 38.20 -4.86
CA PRO A 558 11.01 37.96 -3.98
C PRO A 558 11.40 36.47 -3.91
N ASP A 559 10.45 35.57 -4.16
CA ASP A 559 10.64 34.12 -4.05
C ASP A 559 10.22 33.38 -5.34
N LEU A 560 11.00 32.36 -5.71
CA LEU A 560 10.68 31.43 -6.78
C LEU A 560 9.41 30.63 -6.47
N THR A 561 9.11 30.38 -5.19
CA THR A 561 7.86 29.71 -4.76
C THR A 561 6.62 30.50 -5.18
N ILE A 562 6.65 31.84 -5.09
CA ILE A 562 5.54 32.72 -5.55
C ILE A 562 5.41 32.70 -7.07
N ILE A 563 6.54 32.67 -7.80
CA ILE A 563 6.53 32.52 -9.27
C ILE A 563 5.90 31.18 -9.65
N TRP A 564 6.32 30.09 -9.02
CA TRP A 564 5.73 28.76 -9.21
C TRP A 564 4.22 28.78 -8.94
N PHE A 565 3.82 29.37 -7.82
CA PHE A 565 2.41 29.44 -7.42
C PHE A 565 1.55 30.22 -8.42
N PHE A 566 2.03 31.34 -8.98
CA PHE A 566 1.32 32.08 -10.02
C PHE A 566 0.94 31.17 -11.21
N TRP A 567 1.88 30.35 -11.68
CA TRP A 567 1.65 29.44 -12.79
C TRP A 567 0.76 28.25 -12.42
N VAL A 568 0.96 27.64 -11.24
CA VAL A 568 0.11 26.54 -10.74
C VAL A 568 -1.33 26.99 -10.49
N ARG A 569 -1.53 28.24 -10.05
CA ARG A 569 -2.85 28.83 -9.88
C ARG A 569 -3.55 29.00 -11.23
N LEU A 570 -2.86 29.50 -12.26
CA LEU A 570 -3.40 29.59 -13.63
C LEU A 570 -3.76 28.20 -14.21
N GLU A 571 -2.89 27.21 -14.02
CA GLU A 571 -3.20 25.82 -14.40
C GLU A 571 -4.42 25.29 -13.65
N SER A 572 -4.55 25.63 -12.36
CA SER A 572 -5.72 25.25 -11.55
C SER A 572 -7.01 25.94 -12.02
N MET A 573 -6.96 27.20 -12.45
CA MET A 573 -8.11 27.86 -13.08
C MET A 573 -8.57 27.11 -14.32
N TRP A 574 -7.62 26.71 -15.17
CA TRP A 574 -7.89 25.91 -16.37
C TRP A 574 -8.53 24.55 -16.01
N HIS A 575 -7.95 23.82 -15.06
CA HIS A 575 -8.48 22.53 -14.61
C HIS A 575 -9.89 22.66 -14.01
N SER A 576 -10.13 23.66 -13.15
CA SER A 576 -11.43 23.92 -12.53
C SER A 576 -12.50 24.27 -13.58
N LYS A 577 -12.19 25.15 -14.55
CA LYS A 577 -13.10 25.48 -15.66
C LYS A 577 -13.40 24.27 -16.55
N LEU A 578 -12.41 23.43 -16.80
CA LEU A 578 -12.59 22.20 -17.57
C LEU A 578 -13.54 21.21 -16.87
N GLN A 579 -13.45 21.08 -15.54
CA GLN A 579 -14.38 20.25 -14.75
C GLN A 579 -15.83 20.73 -14.85
N GLN A 580 -16.04 22.04 -15.04
CA GLN A 580 -17.35 22.66 -15.30
C GLN A 580 -17.76 22.63 -16.79
N HIS A 581 -17.08 21.83 -17.61
CA HIS A 581 -17.36 21.68 -19.05
C HIS A 581 -17.28 23.01 -19.83
N LYS A 582 -16.45 23.96 -19.35
CA LYS A 582 -16.18 25.21 -20.05
C LYS A 582 -15.07 25.00 -21.09
N THR A 583 -15.17 25.74 -22.20
CA THR A 583 -14.25 25.69 -23.33
C THR A 583 -13.82 27.11 -23.70
N VAL A 584 -12.80 27.21 -24.54
CA VAL A 584 -12.25 28.50 -25.04
C VAL A 584 -13.31 29.32 -25.76
N GLU A 585 -14.26 28.66 -26.41
CA GLU A 585 -15.32 29.31 -27.19
C GLU A 585 -16.48 29.82 -26.32
N ASN A 586 -16.71 29.22 -25.14
CA ASN A 586 -17.90 29.50 -24.32
C ASN A 586 -17.62 30.23 -23.00
N ASP A 587 -16.35 30.37 -22.60
CA ASP A 587 -15.96 31.01 -21.34
C ASP A 587 -14.76 31.95 -21.55
N LYS A 588 -14.95 33.23 -21.22
CA LYS A 588 -13.92 34.27 -21.38
C LYS A 588 -12.69 34.04 -20.49
N ILE A 589 -12.89 33.55 -19.27
CA ILE A 589 -11.78 33.29 -18.35
C ILE A 589 -10.94 32.13 -18.89
N MET A 590 -11.58 31.05 -19.32
CA MET A 590 -10.93 29.90 -19.95
C MET A 590 -10.10 30.33 -21.17
N HIS A 591 -10.68 31.16 -22.05
CA HIS A 591 -9.97 31.71 -23.21
C HIS A 591 -8.69 32.45 -22.80
N GLU A 592 -8.80 33.37 -21.84
CA GLU A 592 -7.70 34.25 -21.46
C GLU A 592 -6.61 33.55 -20.64
N VAL A 593 -6.98 32.65 -19.73
CA VAL A 593 -6.04 31.77 -18.99
C VAL A 593 -5.23 30.95 -19.98
N MET A 594 -5.89 30.36 -20.98
CA MET A 594 -5.23 29.51 -21.96
C MET A 594 -4.27 30.28 -22.87
N ARG A 595 -4.55 31.57 -23.14
CA ARG A 595 -3.59 32.46 -23.82
C ARG A 595 -2.32 32.64 -23.00
N ILE A 596 -2.42 32.97 -21.71
CA ILE A 596 -1.24 33.15 -20.85
C ILE A 596 -0.44 31.85 -20.73
N LEU A 597 -1.10 30.71 -20.51
CA LEU A 597 -0.42 29.40 -20.46
C LEU A 597 0.29 29.06 -21.78
N SER A 598 -0.26 29.46 -22.92
CA SER A 598 0.41 29.29 -24.21
C SER A 598 1.65 30.18 -24.37
N TYR A 599 1.69 31.32 -23.68
CA TYR A 599 2.80 32.27 -23.73
C TYR A 599 4.02 31.81 -22.95
N ASP A 600 3.82 31.02 -21.90
CA ASP A 600 4.92 30.40 -21.15
C ASP A 600 5.87 29.57 -22.03
N SER A 601 5.34 28.97 -23.10
CA SER A 601 6.12 28.19 -24.05
C SER A 601 6.96 29.04 -25.02
N SER A 602 6.77 30.36 -25.05
CA SER A 602 7.44 31.26 -25.99
C SER A 602 8.90 31.48 -25.61
N ASP A 603 9.79 31.41 -26.60
CA ASP A 603 11.22 31.69 -26.43
C ASP A 603 11.54 33.20 -26.25
N GLN A 604 10.58 34.09 -26.50
CA GLN A 604 10.78 35.54 -26.53
C GLN A 604 10.06 36.30 -25.41
N GLY A 605 9.41 35.60 -24.48
CA GLY A 605 8.66 36.21 -23.37
C GLY A 605 7.24 36.66 -23.72
N TRP A 606 6.58 37.33 -22.78
CA TRP A 606 5.19 37.81 -22.91
C TRP A 606 4.88 38.96 -21.96
N ALA A 607 3.83 39.73 -22.26
CA ALA A 607 3.36 40.81 -21.39
C ALA A 607 1.84 40.93 -21.39
N LEU A 608 1.31 41.43 -20.27
CA LEU A 608 -0.07 41.80 -20.03
C LEU A 608 -0.09 43.14 -19.30
N ILE A 609 -0.87 44.10 -19.79
CA ILE A 609 -1.11 45.39 -19.13
C ILE A 609 -2.59 45.51 -18.79
N SER A 610 -2.88 45.94 -17.57
CA SER A 610 -4.23 46.12 -17.04
C SER A 610 -4.44 47.51 -16.49
N LYS A 611 -5.69 47.99 -16.54
CA LYS A 611 -6.20 49.16 -15.81
C LYS A 611 -7.70 48.97 -15.56
N GLY A 612 -8.09 48.87 -14.29
CA GLY A 612 -9.46 48.54 -13.94
C GLY A 612 -9.84 47.18 -14.54
N MET A 613 -10.95 47.14 -15.29
CA MET A 613 -11.45 45.93 -15.95
C MET A 613 -10.84 45.68 -17.34
N ASP A 614 -10.16 46.67 -17.92
CA ASP A 614 -9.58 46.56 -19.24
C ASP A 614 -8.17 45.95 -19.16
N MET A 615 -7.88 45.00 -20.04
CA MET A 615 -6.59 44.33 -20.11
C MET A 615 -6.19 44.08 -21.54
N ALA A 616 -4.90 44.16 -21.82
CA ALA A 616 -4.32 43.81 -23.10
C ALA A 616 -3.08 42.94 -22.92
N GLN A 617 -2.98 41.88 -23.70
CA GLN A 617 -1.93 40.86 -23.56
C GLN A 617 -1.44 40.34 -24.90
N GLY A 618 -0.20 39.86 -24.93
CA GLY A 618 0.40 39.31 -26.14
C GLY A 618 1.80 38.76 -25.92
N LYS A 619 2.27 38.04 -26.94
CA LYS A 619 3.63 37.48 -26.99
C LYS A 619 4.69 38.57 -27.08
N GLY A 620 5.90 38.26 -26.62
CA GLY A 620 6.96 39.22 -26.40
C GLY A 620 7.28 40.10 -27.60
N ASP A 621 7.52 39.53 -28.77
CA ASP A 621 7.84 40.30 -29.98
C ASP A 621 6.66 41.16 -30.46
N MET A 622 5.44 40.61 -30.42
CA MET A 622 4.24 41.32 -30.86
C MET A 622 3.91 42.48 -29.92
N PHE A 623 4.01 42.26 -28.61
CA PHE A 623 3.75 43.28 -27.60
C PHE A 623 4.84 44.37 -27.65
N LEU A 624 6.11 43.99 -27.78
CA LEU A 624 7.21 44.94 -27.94
C LEU A 624 7.05 45.78 -29.21
N ARG A 625 6.64 45.16 -30.32
CA ARG A 625 6.33 45.86 -31.56
C ARG A 625 5.17 46.84 -31.39
N CYS A 626 4.11 46.43 -30.71
CA CYS A 626 2.97 47.29 -30.39
C CYS A 626 3.38 48.55 -29.64
N LEU A 627 4.28 48.44 -28.66
CA LEU A 627 4.78 49.61 -27.93
C LEU A 627 5.65 50.54 -28.81
N ARG A 628 6.48 49.97 -29.68
CA ARG A 628 7.33 50.77 -30.59
C ARG A 628 6.54 51.49 -31.67
N GLU A 629 5.49 50.86 -32.16
CA GLU A 629 4.65 51.36 -33.26
C GLU A 629 3.42 52.14 -32.74
N TYR A 630 3.47 52.68 -31.52
CA TYR A 630 2.38 53.46 -30.90
C TYR A 630 1.80 54.54 -31.82
N ASP A 631 2.66 55.23 -32.59
CA ASP A 631 2.22 56.25 -33.54
C ASP A 631 1.24 55.76 -34.61
N GLN A 632 1.23 54.46 -34.92
CA GLN A 632 0.34 53.86 -35.92
C GLN A 632 -1.08 53.64 -35.39
N TRP A 633 -1.24 53.48 -34.07
CA TRP A 633 -2.54 53.17 -33.44
C TRP A 633 -2.95 54.18 -32.35
N LYS A 634 -2.23 55.31 -32.25
CA LYS A 634 -2.53 56.39 -31.31
C LYS A 634 -3.91 57.03 -31.50
N GLU A 635 -4.40 57.14 -32.74
CA GLU A 635 -5.71 57.73 -33.00
C GLU A 635 -6.83 56.78 -32.52
N PRO A 636 -6.83 55.47 -32.87
CA PRO A 636 -7.70 54.49 -32.23
C PRO A 636 -7.63 54.49 -30.70
N ALA A 637 -6.44 54.70 -30.11
CA ALA A 637 -6.27 54.76 -28.66
C ALA A 637 -6.98 55.95 -28.00
N LYS A 638 -7.08 57.10 -28.69
CA LYS A 638 -7.85 58.26 -28.20
C LYS A 638 -9.35 58.02 -28.27
N GLU A 639 -9.82 57.30 -29.28
CA GLU A 639 -11.24 57.05 -29.50
C GLU A 639 -11.79 55.94 -28.60
N LYS A 640 -11.10 54.80 -28.53
CA LYS A 640 -11.57 53.57 -27.86
C LYS A 640 -10.93 53.33 -26.49
N GLY A 641 -9.92 54.13 -26.14
CA GLY A 641 -9.07 53.89 -24.97
C GLY A 641 -7.82 53.09 -25.30
N LEU A 642 -6.78 53.26 -24.47
CA LEU A 642 -5.44 52.73 -24.71
C LEU A 642 -5.40 51.20 -24.78
N LEU A 643 -5.98 50.50 -23.80
CA LEU A 643 -5.90 49.03 -23.71
C LEU A 643 -6.76 48.33 -24.78
N PRO A 644 -8.00 48.75 -25.06
CA PRO A 644 -8.77 48.21 -26.19
C PRO A 644 -8.07 48.38 -27.54
N ALA A 645 -7.53 49.56 -27.83
CA ALA A 645 -6.80 49.82 -29.07
C ALA A 645 -5.51 49.00 -29.18
N MET A 646 -4.80 48.83 -28.05
CA MET A 646 -3.61 47.98 -27.98
C MET A 646 -3.93 46.51 -28.29
N ASN A 647 -5.04 45.98 -27.77
CA ASN A 647 -5.50 44.63 -28.09
C ASN A 647 -5.84 44.46 -29.57
N GLU A 648 -6.61 45.38 -30.15
CA GLU A 648 -6.95 45.33 -31.58
C GLU A 648 -5.69 45.34 -32.45
N TYR A 649 -4.70 46.18 -32.10
CA TYR A 649 -3.44 46.24 -32.82
C TYR A 649 -2.63 44.94 -32.70
N ILE A 650 -2.48 44.40 -31.48
CA ILE A 650 -1.79 43.13 -31.25
C ILE A 650 -2.47 41.98 -32.00
N GLN A 651 -3.80 41.93 -32.02
CA GLN A 651 -4.55 40.93 -32.79
C GLN A 651 -4.31 41.09 -34.29
N GLY A 652 -4.28 42.33 -34.80
CA GLY A 652 -3.97 42.62 -36.21
C GLY A 652 -2.55 42.22 -36.64
N LEU A 653 -1.61 42.11 -35.69
CA LEU A 653 -0.25 41.64 -35.96
C LEU A 653 -0.14 40.12 -36.09
N GLN A 654 -1.18 39.35 -35.74
CA GLN A 654 -1.12 37.89 -35.78
C GLN A 654 -1.00 37.37 -37.22
N THR A 655 0.01 36.56 -37.47
CA THR A 655 0.19 35.92 -38.79
C THR A 655 -0.72 34.69 -38.93
N PRO A 656 -1.18 34.35 -40.15
CA PRO A 656 -1.96 33.13 -40.40
C PRO A 656 -1.21 31.82 -40.08
N HIS A 657 0.12 31.91 -39.98
CA HIS A 657 1.03 30.83 -39.66
C HIS A 657 1.73 31.11 -38.32
N HIS A 658 1.01 30.94 -37.22
CA HIS A 658 1.60 30.90 -35.89
C HIS A 658 1.48 29.49 -35.30
N CYS A 659 2.53 29.04 -34.62
CA CYS A 659 2.55 27.80 -33.87
C CYS A 659 2.51 28.15 -32.38
N ASN A 660 1.40 27.83 -31.71
CA ASN A 660 1.27 27.95 -30.28
C ASN A 660 1.54 26.59 -29.66
N ARG A 661 2.44 26.58 -28.68
CA ARG A 661 2.70 25.38 -27.91
C ARG A 661 2.02 25.56 -26.55
N LEU A 662 1.19 24.62 -26.19
CA LEU A 662 0.65 24.53 -24.83
C LEU A 662 1.33 23.33 -24.19
N ILE A 663 2.06 23.56 -23.11
CA ILE A 663 2.71 22.50 -22.33
C ILE A 663 1.92 22.40 -21.04
N LEU A 664 1.07 21.37 -20.94
CA LEU A 664 0.35 21.09 -19.70
C LEU A 664 1.12 19.99 -18.94
N PRO A 665 1.50 20.22 -17.67
CA PRO A 665 2.22 19.24 -16.89
C PRO A 665 1.30 18.07 -16.50
N GLY A 666 1.58 16.89 -17.05
CA GLY A 666 1.01 15.61 -16.60
C GLY A 666 -0.11 15.05 -17.48
N ILE A 667 -0.17 13.71 -17.52
CA ILE A 667 -1.21 12.94 -18.20
C ILE A 667 -2.33 12.72 -17.17
N ASP A 668 -3.13 13.74 -16.91
CA ASP A 668 -4.37 13.51 -16.17
C ASP A 668 -5.37 12.79 -17.07
N SER A 669 -6.11 11.83 -16.51
CA SER A 669 -7.16 11.09 -17.23
C SER A 669 -8.30 11.96 -17.75
N ASN A 670 -8.34 13.23 -17.34
CA ASN A 670 -9.35 14.22 -17.75
C ASN A 670 -8.84 15.18 -18.83
N MET A 671 -7.66 14.94 -19.43
CA MET A 671 -7.23 15.74 -20.58
C MET A 671 -8.20 15.55 -21.76
N PRO A 672 -8.83 16.62 -22.27
CA PRO A 672 -9.79 16.50 -23.35
C PRO A 672 -9.08 15.99 -24.62
N GLU A 673 -9.76 15.13 -25.38
CA GLU A 673 -9.21 14.57 -26.63
C GLU A 673 -8.91 15.64 -27.68
N LYS A 674 -9.61 16.77 -27.60
CA LYS A 674 -9.45 17.92 -28.49
C LYS A 674 -9.31 19.19 -27.66
N VAL A 675 -8.28 19.95 -27.99
CA VAL A 675 -7.99 21.26 -27.42
C VAL A 675 -7.89 22.23 -28.60
N VAL A 676 -8.51 23.40 -28.52
CA VAL A 676 -8.42 24.43 -29.56
C VAL A 676 -7.43 25.51 -29.16
N CYS A 677 -6.75 26.10 -30.13
CA CYS A 677 -5.86 27.23 -29.89
C CYS A 677 -6.67 28.48 -29.52
N ALA A 678 -6.37 29.11 -28.39
CA ALA A 678 -7.03 30.35 -27.97
C ALA A 678 -6.69 31.58 -28.84
N GLU A 679 -5.71 31.51 -29.74
CA GLU A 679 -5.41 32.62 -30.66
C GLU A 679 -6.07 32.46 -32.05
N CYS A 680 -6.20 31.23 -32.58
CA CYS A 680 -6.76 31.02 -33.93
C CYS A 680 -7.96 30.07 -34.00
N GLY A 681 -8.40 29.49 -32.89
CA GLY A 681 -9.50 28.53 -32.84
C GLY A 681 -9.24 27.18 -33.52
N ARG A 682 -8.05 26.96 -34.11
CA ARG A 682 -7.71 25.69 -34.76
C ARG A 682 -7.47 24.59 -33.73
N PRO A 683 -7.82 23.32 -34.03
CA PRO A 683 -7.51 22.20 -33.15
C PRO A 683 -5.99 22.05 -33.01
N MET A 684 -5.53 21.84 -31.78
CA MET A 684 -4.12 21.61 -31.46
C MET A 684 -3.77 20.13 -31.59
N GLU A 685 -2.57 19.84 -32.08
CA GLU A 685 -2.03 18.48 -32.13
C GLU A 685 -1.48 18.06 -30.77
N LYS A 686 -1.76 16.80 -30.37
CA LYS A 686 -1.27 16.23 -29.11
C LYS A 686 0.08 15.56 -29.32
N PHE A 687 1.09 16.01 -28.59
CA PHE A 687 2.43 15.41 -28.55
C PHE A 687 2.80 14.99 -27.13
N TYR A 688 3.54 13.88 -26.99
CA TYR A 688 4.18 13.50 -25.74
C TYR A 688 5.59 14.06 -25.69
N MET A 689 5.92 14.81 -24.64
CA MET A 689 7.28 15.32 -24.40
C MET A 689 7.90 14.57 -23.22
N TYR A 690 9.06 13.96 -23.46
CA TYR A 690 9.90 13.42 -22.40
C TYR A 690 10.93 14.48 -22.02
N ARG A 691 10.95 14.88 -20.75
CA ARG A 691 11.93 15.82 -20.18
C ARG A 691 12.71 15.11 -19.07
N CYS A 692 14.03 15.19 -19.12
CA CYS A 692 14.90 14.76 -18.02
C CYS A 692 15.12 15.96 -17.10
N CYS A 693 14.56 15.95 -15.89
CA CYS A 693 14.75 17.01 -14.91
C CYS A 693 15.86 16.58 -13.93
N ASN A 694 16.84 17.47 -13.68
CA ASN A 694 17.99 17.21 -12.81
C ASN A 694 17.72 17.43 -11.30
N ASN A 695 16.47 17.49 -10.85
CA ASN A 695 16.13 17.67 -9.44
C ASN A 695 15.63 16.36 -8.82
N SER A 696 16.53 15.37 -8.77
CA SER A 696 16.67 14.38 -7.70
C SER A 696 17.77 13.40 -8.14
N ALA A 697 19.02 13.75 -7.87
CA ALA A 697 20.09 12.77 -7.86
C ALA A 697 19.85 11.83 -6.68
N THR A 698 19.11 10.75 -6.90
CA THR A 698 19.20 9.41 -6.27
C THR A 698 18.00 8.57 -6.71
N TYR A 699 18.24 7.29 -7.04
CA TYR A 699 17.26 6.22 -7.36
C TYR A 699 16.85 5.90 -8.81
N PHE A 700 17.46 6.49 -9.85
CA PHE A 700 17.23 6.04 -11.24
C PHE A 700 18.14 4.87 -11.72
N MET A 701 18.47 3.91 -10.85
CA MET A 701 19.21 2.68 -11.23
C MET A 701 18.41 1.37 -11.04
N GLY A 702 17.24 1.40 -10.38
CA GLY A 702 16.43 0.19 -10.16
C GLY A 702 15.45 -0.15 -11.29
N ASN A 703 14.82 0.87 -11.89
CA ASN A 703 13.67 0.67 -12.81
C ASN A 703 14.05 0.52 -14.29
N LEU A 704 15.27 0.90 -14.70
CA LEU A 704 15.75 0.67 -16.07
C LEU A 704 15.95 -0.82 -16.38
N ARG A 705 16.22 -1.68 -15.40
CA ARG A 705 16.31 -3.14 -15.64
C ARG A 705 14.96 -3.77 -15.97
N LYS A 706 13.85 -3.31 -15.40
CA LYS A 706 12.51 -3.83 -15.72
C LYS A 706 11.99 -3.32 -17.07
N LEU A 707 12.26 -2.06 -17.42
CA LEU A 707 11.85 -1.49 -18.71
C LEU A 707 12.66 -2.09 -19.88
N ILE A 708 13.96 -2.36 -19.69
CA ILE A 708 14.80 -3.01 -20.71
C ILE A 708 14.42 -4.50 -20.91
N ILE A 709 13.89 -5.18 -19.89
CA ILE A 709 13.42 -6.58 -20.01
C ILE A 709 12.08 -6.64 -20.77
N ASN A 710 11.15 -5.72 -20.52
CA ASN A 710 9.87 -5.70 -21.25
C ASN A 710 10.02 -5.28 -22.73
N ILE A 711 10.87 -4.29 -23.02
CA ILE A 711 11.15 -3.88 -24.41
C ILE A 711 11.86 -5.00 -25.18
N LYS A 712 12.71 -5.82 -24.52
CA LYS A 712 13.33 -7.02 -25.13
C LYS A 712 12.35 -8.18 -25.36
N MET A 713 11.26 -8.28 -24.61
CA MET A 713 10.22 -9.30 -24.86
C MET A 713 9.30 -8.89 -26.01
N GLU A 714 8.88 -7.63 -26.10
CA GLU A 714 8.01 -7.16 -27.19
C GLU A 714 8.72 -7.11 -28.55
N THR A 715 10.02 -6.73 -28.60
CA THR A 715 10.78 -6.79 -29.86
C THR A 715 11.07 -8.22 -30.34
N LYS A 716 11.13 -9.22 -29.44
CA LYS A 716 11.22 -10.64 -29.84
C LYS A 716 9.91 -11.19 -30.41
N VAL A 717 8.76 -10.74 -29.91
CA VAL A 717 7.44 -11.15 -30.45
C VAL A 717 7.19 -10.51 -31.82
N LEU A 718 7.60 -9.26 -32.03
CA LEU A 718 7.46 -8.57 -33.33
C LEU A 718 8.42 -9.10 -34.41
N PHE A 719 9.60 -9.60 -34.07
CA PHE A 719 10.51 -10.22 -35.06
C PHE A 719 10.16 -11.67 -35.42
N SER A 720 9.34 -12.36 -34.60
CA SER A 720 8.94 -13.74 -34.89
C SER A 720 7.69 -13.86 -35.77
N LEU A 721 6.97 -12.76 -36.03
CA LEU A 721 5.79 -12.71 -36.90
C LEU A 721 6.09 -12.22 -38.34
N LYS A 722 7.36 -12.02 -38.70
CA LYS A 722 7.81 -11.67 -40.07
C LYS A 722 8.61 -12.78 -40.77
N LYS A 723 8.69 -13.97 -40.19
CA LYS A 723 9.15 -15.19 -40.86
C LYS A 723 8.29 -16.36 -40.38
N PHE A 724 7.50 -16.91 -41.32
CA PHE A 724 6.50 -17.98 -41.23
C PHE A 724 5.06 -17.56 -40.95
#